data_AF-A0A4R4AKB1-F1
#
_entry.id   AF-A0A4R4AKB1-F1
#
_cell.length_a   1.000
_cell.length_b   1.000
_cell.length_c   1.000
_cell.angle_alpha   90.00
_cell.angle_beta   90.00
_cell.angle_gamma   90.00
#
_symmetry.space_group_name_H-M   'P 1'
#
loop_
_entity.id
_entity.type
_entity.pdbx_description
1 polymer ?
#
loop_
_entity_poly.entity_id
_entity_poly.type
_entity_poly.pdbx_seq_one_letter_code
_entity_poly.pdbx_strand_id
1 'polypeptide(L)'
;MVRFFDEDFYLRNNPDVAASVQAGTFTAEEHFEQYGRFEGRNPNAFVDLDFYLQQNPDVAEAVANGSTTAYDHFVTYGAQEQRQPSPLFDPAFYLEQNPDVDSAVTAGTLTPFAHFFDHGQGNGELRAPAPGIDLQAYARANPDVLAQAEAGQIGIAEHLFTYGFAEGRDLGNGLNLADFANDPEFQAAVASGNAAAALARVNEVAPFLPAFTPPEGWTPAADTPIPVDFIPTEGVRLQVPQGVEVPDDIELPDTFEQPSSPETPDESGSGGGTPSTPTFSVTESGTSPNITLTFAGSATGDITVTENAGALTFTRDGHEASTKPDLTDLDDAGIPGPLTMSATTFAVTGLVAKLADGATKVDASSATAAQLTALSDNAAKLAADGLSNLTLTDTQSATEIGNLLDKATDAQVDATNMGGTDLAAVSTNIAKVATDGITGTLALSTTGLDETDIGNLLGTQTAAAATVNVDAASMTDPELGALNTGIAKVDAIANLTLTGTQSAVAIGNLLGKATDAQVDATGMDGTDLKAVADNIAKVATDGITGTLALSTTGLNEADIDNLLGTQTADAATVNVDAANMTGAELGAVNTGIAKVDAIANLTLTDTQSAAEIGNLLGKATGAQVTATNMDGTDLAAVSTNIAKVATDGITGTLALSTTGLDATAIGNLLGAKTATTATVNVDTASDTGMDAAELTAVAQGLAKIDALTIDTTHPVQGQAADISGRSFSLTGTDTTTDYLQLATTSGDDTITLTNATTTSASVIVHASTGTDTIAFGTGTFSVLFDHTADGTGGNSITGFDVGDGGDVLAFKDNTDLDLSGTASETFAKGNIGIPNQVSGNVIVATNAITGASDIETMLANQSGVTGGAVVVAYNTSTTRTEVYFDSDGANDGSGAEVTLLGVVDITQADVANLTAYNFHVI
;
A
#
# COMPACT_ATOMS: atom_id res chain seq x y z
N MET A 1 -32.30 21.62 18.05
CA MET A 1 -31.42 22.46 17.22
C MET A 1 -32.11 23.78 16.99
N VAL A 2 -31.79 24.74 17.85
CA VAL A 2 -32.07 26.15 17.72
C VAL A 2 -31.45 26.64 16.43
N ARG A 3 -32.26 27.24 15.55
CA ARG A 3 -31.79 27.72 14.25
C ARG A 3 -30.90 28.96 14.45
N PHE A 4 -29.80 29.06 13.70
CA PHE A 4 -28.85 30.17 13.81
C PHE A 4 -28.24 30.30 15.22
N PHE A 5 -27.95 29.18 15.88
CA PHE A 5 -27.31 29.17 17.19
C PHE A 5 -25.88 28.65 17.07
N ASP A 6 -24.95 29.39 17.65
CA ASP A 6 -23.54 29.04 17.76
C ASP A 6 -23.20 28.89 19.25
N GLU A 7 -22.97 27.64 19.67
CA GLU A 7 -22.69 27.30 21.07
C GLU A 7 -21.39 27.94 21.56
N ASP A 8 -20.33 27.91 20.76
CA ASP A 8 -19.02 28.43 21.14
C ASP A 8 -19.07 29.94 21.30
N PHE A 9 -19.70 30.65 20.36
CA PHE A 9 -20.00 32.07 20.50
C PHE A 9 -20.82 32.35 21.76
N TYR A 10 -21.92 31.62 21.95
CA TYR A 10 -22.85 31.89 23.04
C TYR A 10 -22.19 31.72 24.41
N LEU A 11 -21.39 30.67 24.61
CA LEU A 11 -20.69 30.45 25.87
C LEU A 11 -19.58 31.48 26.13
N ARG A 12 -18.84 31.87 25.08
CA ARG A 12 -17.78 32.88 25.18
C ARG A 12 -18.31 34.24 25.59
N ASN A 13 -19.47 34.63 25.05
CA ASN A 13 -20.11 35.92 25.33
C ASN A 13 -20.97 35.91 26.59
N ASN A 14 -21.21 34.74 27.20
CA ASN A 14 -22.03 34.59 28.39
C ASN A 14 -21.31 33.74 29.47
N PRO A 15 -20.30 34.29 30.17
CA PRO A 15 -19.51 33.54 31.15
C PRO A 15 -20.31 32.94 32.31
N ASP A 16 -21.43 33.56 32.67
CA ASP A 16 -22.39 33.05 33.66
C ASP A 16 -23.08 31.76 33.19
N VAL A 17 -23.39 31.69 31.89
CA VAL A 17 -23.94 30.50 31.25
C VAL A 17 -22.87 29.43 31.10
N ALA A 18 -21.66 29.80 30.66
CA ALA A 18 -20.53 28.87 30.58
C ALA A 18 -20.23 28.18 31.92
N ALA A 19 -20.27 28.93 33.03
CA ALA A 19 -20.14 28.36 34.37
C ALA A 19 -21.29 27.40 34.72
N SER A 20 -22.51 27.70 34.28
CA SER A 20 -23.70 26.87 34.52
C SER A 20 -23.69 25.58 33.70
N VAL A 21 -23.21 25.64 32.45
CA VAL A 21 -22.99 24.47 31.57
C VAL A 21 -21.88 23.59 32.12
N GLN A 22 -20.77 24.16 32.57
CA GLN A 22 -19.69 23.41 33.22
C GLN A 22 -20.15 22.72 34.52
N ALA A 23 -21.09 23.34 35.24
CA ALA A 23 -21.72 22.74 36.42
C ALA A 23 -22.78 21.66 36.10
N GLY A 24 -23.06 21.41 34.81
CA GLY A 24 -24.03 20.41 34.35
C GLY A 24 -25.49 20.80 34.61
N THR A 25 -25.80 22.09 34.72
CA THR A 25 -27.16 22.56 35.04
C THR A 25 -28.05 22.62 33.79
N PHE A 26 -27.48 23.05 32.66
CA PHE A 26 -28.12 23.13 31.34
C PHE A 26 -27.04 22.86 30.27
N THR A 27 -27.44 22.54 29.04
CA THR A 27 -26.61 22.82 27.85
C THR A 27 -26.71 24.30 27.45
N ALA A 28 -25.81 24.79 26.60
CA ALA A 28 -25.87 26.17 26.09
C ALA A 28 -27.19 26.42 25.35
N GLU A 29 -27.59 25.47 24.49
CA GLU A 29 -28.83 25.50 23.72
C GLU A 29 -30.06 25.51 24.65
N GLU A 30 -30.08 24.65 25.68
CA GLU A 30 -31.18 24.61 26.67
C GLU A 30 -31.32 25.94 27.42
N HIS A 31 -30.19 26.55 27.80
CA HIS A 31 -30.21 27.87 28.43
C HIS A 31 -30.78 28.93 27.47
N PHE A 32 -30.34 28.92 26.21
CA PHE A 32 -30.81 29.88 25.23
C PHE A 32 -32.32 29.76 24.96
N GLU A 33 -32.82 28.53 24.78
CA GLU A 33 -34.24 28.26 24.54
C GLU A 33 -35.13 28.70 25.70
N GLN A 34 -34.69 28.46 26.94
CA GLN A 34 -35.49 28.72 28.15
C GLN A 34 -35.36 30.16 28.66
N TYR A 35 -34.19 30.78 28.51
CA TYR A 35 -33.86 32.08 29.10
C TYR A 35 -33.25 33.04 28.08
N GLY A 36 -32.18 32.63 27.39
CA GLY A 36 -31.36 33.53 26.56
C GLY A 36 -32.14 34.35 25.54
N ARG A 37 -33.06 33.71 24.79
CA ARG A 37 -33.89 34.40 23.79
C ARG A 37 -34.87 35.41 24.39
N PHE A 38 -35.26 35.23 25.65
CA PHE A 38 -36.13 36.15 26.39
C PHE A 38 -35.33 37.26 27.09
N GLU A 39 -34.06 36.99 27.38
CA GLU A 39 -33.10 37.95 27.95
C GLU A 39 -32.44 38.85 26.88
N GLY A 40 -32.74 38.63 25.59
CA GLY A 40 -32.15 39.39 24.49
C GLY A 40 -30.68 39.04 24.21
N ARG A 41 -30.20 37.86 24.65
CA ARG A 41 -28.82 37.44 24.40
C ARG A 41 -28.67 37.04 22.93
N ASN A 42 -27.58 37.46 22.29
CA ASN A 42 -27.32 37.15 20.88
C ASN A 42 -26.99 35.65 20.68
N PRO A 43 -27.59 34.97 19.68
CA PRO A 43 -27.39 33.53 19.46
C PRO A 43 -26.12 33.19 18.67
N ASN A 44 -25.57 34.15 17.92
CA ASN A 44 -24.34 34.02 17.13
C ASN A 44 -23.76 35.43 16.86
N ALA A 45 -22.58 35.50 16.24
CA ALA A 45 -21.87 36.76 16.00
C ALA A 45 -22.51 37.70 14.97
N PHE A 46 -23.39 37.19 14.11
CA PHE A 46 -24.02 37.93 13.01
C PHE A 46 -25.48 38.32 13.30
N VAL A 47 -26.01 37.96 14.47
CA VAL A 47 -27.34 38.39 14.95
C VAL A 47 -27.17 39.23 16.20
N ASP A 48 -27.52 40.51 16.09
CA ASP A 48 -27.55 41.45 17.20
C ASP A 48 -29.02 41.82 17.48
N LEU A 49 -29.57 41.26 18.55
CA LEU A 49 -30.99 41.42 18.87
C LEU A 49 -31.32 42.85 19.31
N ASP A 50 -30.37 43.58 19.92
CA ASP A 50 -30.60 44.96 20.32
C ASP A 50 -30.60 45.89 19.09
N PHE A 51 -29.65 45.70 18.18
CA PHE A 51 -29.65 46.37 16.87
C PHE A 51 -30.93 46.05 16.09
N TYR A 52 -31.32 44.77 16.03
CA TYR A 52 -32.50 44.33 15.31
C TYR A 52 -33.77 45.01 15.83
N LEU A 53 -33.93 45.18 17.14
CA LEU A 53 -35.06 45.91 17.72
C LEU A 53 -34.99 47.41 17.46
N GLN A 54 -33.79 47.99 17.47
CA GLN A 54 -33.59 49.42 17.23
C GLN A 54 -33.97 49.80 15.78
N GLN A 55 -33.63 48.95 14.81
CA GLN A 55 -33.96 49.14 13.39
C GLN A 55 -35.40 48.76 13.04
N ASN A 56 -36.07 47.99 13.90
CA ASN A 56 -37.42 47.50 13.65
C ASN A 56 -38.37 47.89 14.81
N PRO A 57 -38.83 49.16 14.88
CA PRO A 57 -39.69 49.64 15.96
C PRO A 57 -41.00 48.86 16.11
N ASP A 58 -41.53 48.31 15.01
CA ASP A 58 -42.71 47.44 15.00
C ASP A 58 -42.46 46.13 15.77
N VAL A 59 -41.27 45.55 15.61
CA VAL A 59 -40.85 44.35 16.34
C VAL A 59 -40.57 44.68 17.80
N ALA A 60 -39.93 45.83 18.09
CA ALA A 60 -39.73 46.30 19.46
C ALA A 60 -41.04 46.46 20.22
N GLU A 61 -42.08 47.01 19.59
CA GLU A 61 -43.42 47.09 20.17
C GLU A 61 -44.03 45.69 20.41
N ALA A 62 -43.86 44.76 19.47
CA ALA A 62 -44.35 43.38 19.61
C ALA A 62 -43.67 42.62 20.76
N VAL A 63 -42.36 42.82 20.95
CA VAL A 63 -41.57 42.25 22.06
C VAL A 63 -41.98 42.89 23.39
N ALA A 64 -42.12 44.21 23.45
CA ALA A 64 -42.56 44.92 24.67
C ALA A 64 -43.96 44.48 25.13
N ASN A 65 -44.83 44.12 24.19
CA ASN A 65 -46.17 43.60 24.46
C ASN A 65 -46.20 42.08 24.75
N GLY A 66 -45.06 41.40 24.72
CA GLY A 66 -44.93 39.96 25.01
C GLY A 66 -45.50 39.03 23.94
N SER A 67 -45.71 39.52 22.70
CA SER A 67 -46.27 38.72 21.60
C SER A 67 -45.24 37.81 20.94
N THR A 68 -43.96 38.17 20.99
CA THR A 68 -42.83 37.43 20.42
C THR A 68 -41.54 37.81 21.17
N THR A 69 -40.44 37.08 20.96
CA THR A 69 -39.08 37.58 21.24
C THR A 69 -38.47 38.14 19.96
N ALA A 70 -37.37 38.91 20.08
CA ALA A 70 -36.63 39.43 18.93
C ALA A 70 -36.08 38.27 18.07
N TYR A 71 -35.52 37.25 18.73
CA TYR A 71 -35.02 36.03 18.09
C TYR A 71 -36.13 35.28 17.36
N ASP A 72 -37.27 35.01 18.03
CA ASP A 72 -38.38 34.27 17.42
C ASP A 72 -38.93 35.03 16.19
N HIS A 73 -39.00 36.37 16.26
CA HIS A 73 -39.41 37.18 15.12
C HIS A 73 -38.40 37.09 13.98
N PHE A 74 -37.10 37.22 14.26
CA PHE A 74 -36.08 37.15 13.22
C PHE A 74 -36.09 35.79 12.49
N VAL A 75 -36.12 34.69 13.23
CA VAL A 75 -36.11 33.34 12.66
C VAL A 75 -37.40 33.03 11.90
N THR A 76 -38.55 33.50 12.37
CA THR A 76 -39.85 33.19 11.76
C THR A 76 -40.19 34.09 10.58
N TYR A 77 -39.80 35.37 10.65
CA TYR A 77 -40.20 36.41 9.69
C TYR A 77 -39.00 37.20 9.18
N GLY A 78 -38.17 37.73 10.08
CA GLY A 78 -37.13 38.70 9.73
C GLY A 78 -36.14 38.26 8.66
N ALA A 79 -35.65 37.03 8.73
CA ALA A 79 -34.73 36.48 7.73
C ALA A 79 -35.38 36.36 6.34
N GLN A 80 -36.68 36.04 6.28
CA GLN A 80 -37.42 35.96 5.02
C GLN A 80 -37.82 37.33 4.49
N GLU A 81 -38.11 38.28 5.39
CA GLU A 81 -38.37 39.69 5.07
C GLU A 81 -37.09 40.47 4.74
N GLN A 82 -35.92 39.80 4.70
CA GLN A 82 -34.62 40.41 4.43
C GLN A 82 -34.29 41.58 5.38
N ARG A 83 -34.80 41.52 6.62
CA ARG A 83 -34.48 42.52 7.65
C ARG A 83 -33.06 42.28 8.15
N GLN A 84 -32.28 43.36 8.26
CA GLN A 84 -30.89 43.33 8.69
C GLN A 84 -30.77 42.87 10.16
N PRO A 85 -30.13 41.72 10.45
CA PRO A 85 -30.00 41.21 11.82
C PRO A 85 -28.86 41.82 12.62
N SER A 86 -27.86 42.40 11.96
CA SER A 86 -26.75 43.12 12.60
C SER A 86 -26.05 44.02 11.57
N PRO A 87 -25.21 44.98 11.99
CA PRO A 87 -24.33 45.71 11.08
C PRO A 87 -23.33 44.83 10.33
N LEU A 88 -23.17 43.57 10.75
CA LEU A 88 -22.21 42.61 10.20
C LEU A 88 -22.80 41.70 9.13
N PHE A 89 -24.11 41.77 8.90
CA PHE A 89 -24.76 41.07 7.80
C PHE A 89 -25.82 41.97 7.19
N ASP A 90 -25.57 42.44 5.97
CA ASP A 90 -26.54 43.20 5.17
C ASP A 90 -27.18 42.27 4.11
N PRO A 91 -28.47 41.89 4.24
CA PRO A 91 -29.12 41.01 3.29
C PRO A 91 -29.17 41.53 1.85
N ALA A 92 -29.28 42.85 1.65
CA ALA A 92 -29.37 43.45 0.33
C ALA A 92 -28.00 43.43 -0.36
N PHE A 93 -26.96 43.85 0.37
CA PHE A 93 -25.57 43.72 -0.07
C PHE A 93 -25.21 42.26 -0.36
N TYR A 94 -25.58 41.34 0.55
CA TYR A 94 -25.26 39.92 0.39
C TYR A 94 -25.88 39.34 -0.89
N LEU A 95 -27.10 39.71 -1.24
CA LEU A 95 -27.73 39.25 -2.49
C LEU A 95 -27.12 39.90 -3.74
N GLU A 96 -26.74 41.17 -3.65
CA GLU A 96 -26.05 41.88 -4.75
C GLU A 96 -24.69 41.23 -5.06
N GLN A 97 -23.94 40.86 -4.03
CA GLN A 97 -22.63 40.22 -4.16
C GLN A 97 -22.70 38.71 -4.42
N ASN A 98 -23.86 38.09 -4.20
CA ASN A 98 -24.06 36.65 -4.41
C ASN A 98 -25.32 36.38 -5.25
N PRO A 99 -25.32 36.74 -6.56
CA PRO A 99 -26.48 36.54 -7.44
C PRO A 99 -26.90 35.07 -7.60
N ASP A 100 -25.98 34.14 -7.36
CA ASP A 100 -26.25 32.69 -7.34
C ASP A 100 -27.26 32.29 -6.25
N VAL A 101 -27.25 33.00 -5.12
CA VAL A 101 -28.15 32.77 -3.98
C VAL A 101 -29.55 33.34 -4.25
N ASP A 102 -29.67 34.35 -5.12
CA ASP A 102 -30.92 35.08 -5.37
C ASP A 102 -32.05 34.18 -5.91
N SER A 103 -31.70 33.19 -6.73
CA SER A 103 -32.68 32.25 -7.29
C SER A 103 -33.38 31.40 -6.20
N ALA A 104 -32.63 30.92 -5.21
CA ALA A 104 -33.14 30.14 -4.09
C ALA A 104 -33.92 31.02 -3.09
N VAL A 105 -33.48 32.26 -2.90
CA VAL A 105 -34.17 33.24 -2.06
C VAL A 105 -35.50 33.66 -2.68
N THR A 106 -35.53 33.92 -3.99
CA THR A 106 -36.74 34.23 -4.75
C THR A 106 -37.74 33.06 -4.74
N ALA A 107 -37.24 31.82 -4.78
CA ALA A 107 -38.06 30.62 -4.64
C ALA A 107 -38.59 30.38 -3.21
N GLY A 108 -38.10 31.14 -2.22
CA GLY A 108 -38.43 31.00 -0.81
C GLY A 108 -37.92 29.71 -0.17
N THR A 109 -36.98 29.02 -0.81
CA THR A 109 -36.39 27.77 -0.30
C THR A 109 -35.28 28.02 0.71
N LEU A 110 -34.67 29.20 0.67
CA LEU A 110 -33.61 29.64 1.57
C LEU A 110 -33.74 31.16 1.82
N THR A 111 -33.13 31.65 2.89
CA THR A 111 -32.99 33.10 3.17
C THR A 111 -31.52 33.50 3.03
N PRO A 112 -31.18 34.74 2.68
CA PRO A 112 -29.78 35.18 2.55
C PRO A 112 -28.96 34.85 3.80
N PHE A 113 -29.51 35.15 4.99
CA PHE A 113 -28.84 34.87 6.26
C PHE A 113 -28.59 33.38 6.49
N ALA A 114 -29.55 32.52 6.13
CA ALA A 114 -29.37 31.07 6.26
C ALA A 114 -28.28 30.55 5.32
N HIS A 115 -28.23 31.04 4.08
CA HIS A 115 -27.14 30.68 3.18
C HIS A 115 -25.78 31.07 3.76
N PHE A 116 -25.66 32.31 4.24
CA PHE A 116 -24.43 32.78 4.84
C PHE A 116 -24.03 31.99 6.09
N PHE A 117 -24.97 31.74 7.00
CA PHE A 117 -24.71 31.01 8.23
C PHE A 117 -24.34 29.54 7.98
N ASP A 118 -25.00 28.87 7.03
CA ASP A 118 -24.77 27.44 6.77
C ASP A 118 -23.57 27.19 5.82
N HIS A 119 -23.28 28.14 4.91
CA HIS A 119 -22.29 27.98 3.84
C HIS A 119 -21.27 29.14 3.75
N GLY A 120 -21.74 30.39 3.85
CA GLY A 120 -20.93 31.57 3.53
C GLY A 120 -19.89 32.01 4.57
N GLN A 121 -20.00 31.54 5.82
CA GLN A 121 -19.04 31.83 6.89
C GLN A 121 -17.87 30.81 6.97
N GLY A 122 -17.95 29.71 6.22
CA GLY A 122 -17.07 28.55 6.25
C GLY A 122 -17.85 27.28 5.83
N ASN A 123 -17.16 26.23 5.37
CA ASN A 123 -17.69 25.03 4.68
C ASN A 123 -17.74 25.12 3.14
N GLY A 124 -16.65 25.58 2.53
CA GLY A 124 -16.47 25.59 1.07
C GLY A 124 -16.69 26.95 0.42
N GLU A 125 -17.28 27.92 1.13
CA GLU A 125 -17.49 29.28 0.65
C GLU A 125 -17.05 30.32 1.70
N LEU A 126 -16.25 31.31 1.28
CA LEU A 126 -15.90 32.47 2.07
C LEU A 126 -16.55 33.68 1.39
N ARG A 127 -17.72 34.10 1.86
CA ARG A 127 -18.48 35.21 1.27
C ARG A 127 -18.34 36.48 2.12
N ALA A 128 -18.58 37.64 1.50
CA ALA A 128 -18.62 38.92 2.21
C ALA A 128 -20.02 39.16 2.79
N PRO A 129 -20.23 39.13 4.13
CA PRO A 129 -21.54 39.39 4.72
C PRO A 129 -21.92 40.88 4.79
N ALA A 130 -20.95 41.78 4.73
CA ALA A 130 -21.13 43.23 4.76
C ALA A 130 -19.97 43.92 4.01
N PRO A 131 -20.13 45.19 3.56
CA PRO A 131 -19.12 45.85 2.71
C PRO A 131 -17.70 45.89 3.30
N GLY A 132 -17.59 46.13 4.61
CA GLY A 132 -16.31 46.19 5.31
C GLY A 132 -15.72 44.82 5.70
N ILE A 133 -16.48 43.74 5.56
CA ILE A 133 -16.07 42.39 5.97
C ILE A 133 -16.11 41.45 4.77
N ASP A 134 -14.94 41.09 4.25
CA ASP A 134 -14.78 40.07 3.21
C ASP A 134 -13.94 38.92 3.78
N LEU A 135 -14.57 37.77 4.02
CA LEU A 135 -13.91 36.60 4.59
C LEU A 135 -12.87 36.00 3.65
N GLN A 136 -13.05 36.14 2.34
CA GLN A 136 -12.09 35.66 1.34
C GLN A 136 -10.86 36.57 1.30
N ALA A 137 -11.07 37.89 1.31
CA ALA A 137 -9.99 38.87 1.41
C ALA A 137 -9.21 38.71 2.72
N TYR A 138 -9.90 38.49 3.85
CA TYR A 138 -9.28 38.23 5.14
C TYR A 138 -8.40 36.98 5.12
N ALA A 139 -8.88 35.88 4.53
CA ALA A 139 -8.09 34.66 4.38
C ALA A 139 -6.84 34.87 3.52
N ARG A 140 -6.94 35.60 2.40
CA ARG A 140 -5.79 35.91 1.53
C ARG A 140 -4.76 36.81 2.22
N ALA A 141 -5.22 37.80 2.99
CA ALA A 141 -4.34 38.74 3.69
C ALA A 141 -3.63 38.10 4.90
N ASN A 142 -4.17 37.00 5.44
CA ASN A 142 -3.63 36.30 6.60
C ASN A 142 -3.35 34.81 6.30
N PRO A 143 -2.27 34.48 5.56
CA PRO A 143 -1.95 33.10 5.18
C PRO A 143 -1.74 32.15 6.37
N ASP A 144 -1.33 32.67 7.53
CA ASP A 144 -1.20 31.91 8.77
C ASP A 144 -2.55 31.44 9.31
N VAL A 145 -3.62 32.23 9.11
CA VAL A 145 -4.99 31.90 9.48
C VAL A 145 -5.57 30.90 8.48
N LEU A 146 -5.32 31.11 7.18
CA LEU A 146 -5.73 30.18 6.14
C LEU A 146 -5.14 28.78 6.36
N ALA A 147 -3.84 28.68 6.67
CA ALA A 147 -3.19 27.41 6.96
C ALA A 147 -3.80 26.70 8.19
N GLN A 148 -4.22 27.45 9.21
CA GLN A 148 -4.91 26.87 10.38
C GLN A 148 -6.31 26.38 10.03
N ALA A 149 -7.04 27.10 9.18
CA ALA A 149 -8.35 26.69 8.68
C ALA A 149 -8.27 25.43 7.82
N GLU A 150 -7.30 25.34 6.92
CA GLU A 150 -7.06 24.15 6.09
C GLU A 150 -6.64 22.93 6.93
N ALA A 151 -5.92 23.15 8.02
CA ALA A 151 -5.58 22.12 8.99
C ALA A 151 -6.76 21.72 9.92
N GLY A 152 -7.94 22.34 9.75
CA GLY A 152 -9.13 22.10 10.57
C GLY A 152 -8.98 22.57 12.02
N GLN A 153 -8.11 23.54 12.28
CA GLN A 153 -7.82 24.03 13.64
C GLN A 153 -8.77 25.14 14.09
N ILE A 154 -9.13 26.06 13.19
CA ILE A 154 -10.07 27.16 13.45
C ILE A 154 -10.65 27.68 12.13
N GLY A 155 -11.95 27.97 12.07
CA GLY A 155 -12.55 28.56 10.86
C GLY A 155 -12.07 29.99 10.58
N ILE A 156 -12.18 30.45 9.33
CA ILE A 156 -11.77 31.83 8.95
C ILE A 156 -12.61 32.89 9.70
N ALA A 157 -13.94 32.77 9.65
CA ALA A 157 -14.84 33.65 10.40
C ALA A 157 -14.60 33.49 11.91
N GLU A 158 -14.49 32.26 12.41
CA GLU A 158 -14.22 32.00 13.82
C GLU A 158 -12.93 32.68 14.30
N HIS A 159 -11.86 32.64 13.50
CA HIS A 159 -10.61 33.33 13.81
C HIS A 159 -10.81 34.85 13.86
N LEU A 160 -11.45 35.45 12.86
CA LEU A 160 -11.70 36.89 12.84
C LEU A 160 -12.44 37.37 14.09
N PHE A 161 -13.51 36.65 14.46
CA PHE A 161 -14.37 36.99 15.59
C PHE A 161 -13.80 36.59 16.96
N THR A 162 -12.85 35.67 17.02
CA THR A 162 -12.25 35.24 18.30
C THR A 162 -10.92 35.95 18.58
N TYR A 163 -10.09 36.16 17.56
CA TYR A 163 -8.72 36.64 17.69
C TYR A 163 -8.43 37.83 16.77
N GLY A 164 -8.84 37.76 15.50
CA GLY A 164 -8.45 38.71 14.46
C GLY A 164 -8.75 40.17 14.80
N PHE A 165 -9.93 40.45 15.35
CA PHE A 165 -10.33 41.80 15.75
C PHE A 165 -9.39 42.43 16.81
N ALA A 166 -8.91 41.62 17.77
CA ALA A 166 -8.05 42.07 18.86
C ALA A 166 -6.56 42.06 18.48
N GLU A 167 -6.17 41.24 17.51
CA GLU A 167 -4.80 41.15 16.98
C GLU A 167 -4.43 42.29 16.02
N GLY A 168 -5.40 43.11 15.60
CA GLY A 168 -5.16 44.19 14.65
C GLY A 168 -4.85 43.67 13.24
N ARG A 169 -5.50 42.58 12.82
CA ARG A 169 -5.24 41.94 11.51
C ARG A 169 -5.70 42.79 10.32
N ASP A 170 -5.09 42.53 9.18
CA ASP A 170 -5.49 43.09 7.88
C ASP A 170 -6.73 42.37 7.36
N LEU A 171 -7.77 43.10 6.94
CA LEU A 171 -8.99 42.53 6.37
C LEU A 171 -8.89 42.26 4.86
N GLY A 172 -7.82 42.72 4.20
CA GLY A 172 -7.51 42.42 2.79
C GLY A 172 -8.30 43.24 1.77
N ASN A 173 -9.28 44.04 2.20
CA ASN A 173 -10.05 44.99 1.38
C ASN A 173 -9.57 46.44 1.59
N GLY A 174 -8.28 46.61 1.92
CA GLY A 174 -7.68 47.90 2.23
C GLY A 174 -7.98 48.43 3.64
N LEU A 175 -8.72 47.66 4.46
CA LEU A 175 -8.92 47.95 5.88
C LEU A 175 -7.92 47.16 6.72
N ASN A 176 -7.13 47.87 7.51
CA ASN A 176 -6.30 47.26 8.54
C ASN A 176 -6.85 47.61 9.92
N LEU A 177 -7.13 46.59 10.76
CA LEU A 177 -7.69 46.83 12.09
C LEU A 177 -6.73 47.62 13.01
N ALA A 178 -5.43 47.64 12.71
CA ALA A 178 -4.47 48.51 13.40
C ALA A 178 -4.73 50.02 13.15
N ASP A 179 -5.42 50.39 12.07
CA ASP A 179 -5.79 51.79 11.79
C ASP A 179 -6.87 52.33 12.74
N PHE A 180 -7.53 51.43 13.49
CA PHE A 180 -8.52 51.76 14.52
C PHE A 180 -7.89 51.90 15.92
N ALA A 181 -6.56 51.95 16.02
CA ALA A 181 -5.84 52.06 17.29
C ALA A 181 -6.20 53.32 18.11
N ASN A 182 -6.59 54.40 17.43
CA ASN A 182 -6.97 55.67 18.05
C ASN A 182 -8.48 55.83 18.27
N ASP A 183 -9.31 54.91 17.75
CA ASP A 183 -10.77 55.01 17.83
C ASP A 183 -11.28 54.54 19.20
N PRO A 184 -11.87 55.42 20.03
CA PRO A 184 -12.27 55.06 21.39
C PRO A 184 -13.33 53.95 21.45
N GLU A 185 -14.25 53.91 20.48
CA GLU A 185 -15.32 52.93 20.43
C GLU A 185 -14.79 51.54 20.08
N PHE A 186 -13.97 51.44 19.03
CA PHE A 186 -13.29 50.20 18.67
C PHE A 186 -12.40 49.68 19.81
N GLN A 187 -11.63 50.56 20.45
CA GLN A 187 -10.78 50.15 21.58
C GLN A 187 -11.60 49.68 22.80
N ALA A 188 -12.77 50.28 23.06
CA ALA A 188 -13.68 49.81 24.11
C ALA A 188 -14.28 48.43 23.78
N ALA A 189 -14.62 48.19 22.51
CA ALA A 189 -15.10 46.89 22.04
C ALA A 189 -14.01 45.81 22.14
N VAL A 190 -12.77 46.11 21.73
CA VAL A 190 -11.61 45.21 21.90
C VAL A 190 -11.35 44.90 23.37
N ALA A 191 -11.34 45.92 24.25
CA ALA A 191 -11.10 45.75 25.68
C ALA A 191 -12.17 44.92 26.39
N SER A 192 -13.41 44.96 25.90
CA SER A 192 -14.53 44.15 26.42
C SER A 192 -14.64 42.77 25.76
N GLY A 193 -13.81 42.46 24.76
CA GLY A 193 -13.88 41.23 23.99
C GLY A 193 -15.10 41.15 23.08
N ASN A 194 -15.78 42.27 22.81
CA ASN A 194 -16.97 42.31 21.98
C ASN A 194 -16.59 42.47 20.50
N ALA A 195 -16.24 41.36 19.87
CA ALA A 195 -15.85 41.32 18.46
C ALA A 195 -16.93 41.87 17.53
N ALA A 196 -18.21 41.58 17.81
CA ALA A 196 -19.32 42.04 16.99
C ALA A 196 -19.40 43.58 16.97
N ALA A 197 -19.28 44.23 18.13
CA ALA A 197 -19.26 45.69 18.21
C ALA A 197 -18.00 46.29 17.55
N ALA A 198 -16.85 45.66 17.71
CA ALA A 198 -15.60 46.13 17.10
C ALA A 198 -15.69 46.11 15.57
N LEU A 199 -16.13 44.99 14.99
CA LEU A 199 -16.25 44.85 13.54
C LEU A 199 -17.43 45.67 12.97
N ALA A 200 -18.49 45.89 13.75
CA ALA A 200 -19.58 46.78 13.35
C ALA A 200 -19.07 48.23 13.18
N ARG A 201 -18.23 48.69 14.12
CA ARG A 201 -17.56 49.99 14.04
C ARG A 201 -16.64 50.09 12.82
N VAL A 202 -15.94 49.01 12.48
CA VAL A 202 -15.13 48.94 11.25
C VAL A 202 -16.00 49.08 10.00
N ASN A 203 -17.12 48.36 9.93
CA ASN A 203 -18.04 48.42 8.80
C ASN A 203 -18.69 49.82 8.65
N GLU A 204 -18.98 50.50 9.75
CA GLU A 204 -19.50 51.88 9.77
C GLU A 204 -18.50 52.89 9.18
N VAL A 205 -17.22 52.77 9.56
CA VAL A 205 -16.18 53.74 9.18
C VAL A 205 -15.58 53.45 7.80
N ALA A 206 -15.59 52.18 7.37
CA ALA A 206 -14.96 51.71 6.14
C ALA A 206 -15.19 52.61 4.91
N PRO A 207 -16.43 53.04 4.58
CA PRO A 207 -16.69 53.84 3.38
C PRO A 207 -15.91 55.16 3.36
N PHE A 208 -15.60 55.73 4.53
CA PHE A 208 -14.94 57.02 4.65
C PHE A 208 -13.41 56.93 4.67
N LEU A 209 -12.84 55.72 4.72
CA LEU A 209 -11.40 55.50 4.72
C LEU A 209 -10.86 55.52 3.28
N PRO A 210 -9.82 56.32 2.97
CA PRO A 210 -9.29 56.43 1.61
C PRO A 210 -8.63 55.14 1.09
N ALA A 211 -8.24 54.25 2.00
CA ALA A 211 -7.64 52.96 1.65
C ALA A 211 -8.69 51.87 1.40
N PHE A 212 -9.94 52.07 1.81
CA PHE A 212 -10.99 51.06 1.64
C PHE A 212 -11.22 50.81 0.15
N THR A 213 -11.15 49.54 -0.22
CA THR A 213 -11.49 49.07 -1.57
C THR A 213 -12.94 48.61 -1.52
N PRO A 214 -13.90 49.42 -1.99
CA PRO A 214 -15.32 49.05 -1.95
C PRO A 214 -15.56 47.80 -2.83
N PRO A 215 -16.49 46.91 -2.42
CA PRO A 215 -16.90 45.79 -3.24
C PRO A 215 -17.39 46.23 -4.62
N GLU A 216 -17.22 45.36 -5.62
CA GLU A 216 -17.61 45.68 -7.00
C GLU A 216 -19.12 46.00 -7.08
N GLY A 217 -19.45 47.08 -7.78
CA GLY A 217 -20.83 47.55 -7.96
C GLY A 217 -21.45 48.21 -6.72
N TRP A 218 -20.82 48.13 -5.54
CA TRP A 218 -21.37 48.67 -4.31
C TRP A 218 -21.01 50.15 -4.12
N THR A 219 -22.01 50.94 -3.69
CA THR A 219 -21.81 52.33 -3.24
C THR A 219 -22.60 52.57 -1.94
N PRO A 220 -22.07 53.37 -1.00
CA PRO A 220 -22.78 53.68 0.24
C PRO A 220 -24.06 54.48 -0.06
N ALA A 221 -25.10 54.24 0.73
CA ALA A 221 -26.37 54.95 0.61
C ALA A 221 -26.20 56.45 0.90
N ALA A 222 -27.03 57.30 0.28
CA ALA A 222 -26.93 58.74 0.42
C ALA A 222 -27.06 59.25 1.87
N ASP A 223 -27.79 58.50 2.70
CA ASP A 223 -28.06 58.74 4.12
C ASP A 223 -27.13 57.97 5.07
N THR A 224 -26.00 57.44 4.57
CA THR A 224 -25.00 56.76 5.40
C THR A 224 -24.49 57.69 6.53
N PRO A 225 -24.60 57.30 7.81
CA PRO A 225 -24.12 58.11 8.92
C PRO A 225 -22.63 58.46 8.81
N ILE A 226 -22.29 59.73 9.05
CA ILE A 226 -20.91 60.23 8.96
C ILE A 226 -20.22 60.06 10.32
N PRO A 227 -19.11 59.31 10.43
CA PRO A 227 -18.44 59.01 11.70
C PRO A 227 -17.55 60.17 12.16
N VAL A 228 -18.18 61.27 12.59
CA VAL A 228 -17.48 62.50 13.03
C VAL A 228 -16.69 62.34 14.33
N ASP A 229 -16.93 61.24 15.06
CA ASP A 229 -16.28 60.88 16.31
C ASP A 229 -15.08 59.92 16.11
N PHE A 230 -14.90 59.36 14.91
CA PHE A 230 -13.75 58.52 14.58
C PHE A 230 -12.45 59.31 14.57
N ILE A 231 -11.44 58.77 15.26
CA ILE A 231 -10.10 59.37 15.33
C ILE A 231 -9.13 58.50 14.53
N PRO A 232 -8.72 58.90 13.31
CA PRO A 232 -7.79 58.12 12.50
C PRO A 232 -6.37 58.10 13.08
N THR A 233 -5.54 57.18 12.59
CA THR A 233 -4.08 57.19 12.79
C THR A 233 -3.42 58.41 12.13
N GLU A 234 -2.22 58.77 12.59
CA GLU A 234 -1.52 59.98 12.13
C GLU A 234 -1.28 59.95 10.60
N GLY A 235 -1.75 60.99 9.91
CA GLY A 235 -1.57 61.14 8.46
C GLY A 235 -2.74 60.63 7.61
N VAL A 236 -3.73 59.96 8.20
CA VAL A 236 -4.96 59.55 7.50
C VAL A 236 -6.03 60.63 7.64
N ARG A 237 -6.66 61.00 6.51
CA ARG A 237 -7.84 61.88 6.48
C ARG A 237 -9.00 61.14 5.85
N LEU A 238 -10.16 61.23 6.47
CA LEU A 238 -11.41 60.65 5.97
C LEU A 238 -11.89 61.41 4.73
N GLN A 239 -12.54 60.71 3.81
CA GLN A 239 -13.14 61.28 2.61
C GLN A 239 -14.65 61.01 2.63
N VAL A 240 -15.45 61.99 2.22
CA VAL A 240 -16.89 61.76 2.02
C VAL A 240 -17.07 61.04 0.68
N PRO A 241 -17.60 59.81 0.65
CA PRO A 241 -17.74 59.05 -0.58
C PRO A 241 -18.67 59.73 -1.58
N GLN A 242 -18.43 59.48 -2.86
CA GLN A 242 -19.32 59.99 -3.92
C GLN A 242 -20.73 59.41 -3.73
N GLY A 243 -21.72 60.29 -3.52
CA GLY A 243 -23.12 59.92 -3.34
C GLY A 243 -23.64 60.07 -1.90
N VAL A 244 -22.76 60.17 -0.90
CA VAL A 244 -23.16 60.45 0.50
C VAL A 244 -23.42 61.95 0.66
N GLU A 245 -24.59 62.31 1.16
CA GLU A 245 -24.96 63.71 1.43
C GLU A 245 -24.54 64.10 2.85
N VAL A 246 -23.85 65.24 2.99
CA VAL A 246 -23.53 65.82 4.31
C VAL A 246 -24.74 66.64 4.79
N PRO A 247 -25.41 66.25 5.89
CA PRO A 247 -26.54 67.01 6.43
C PRO A 247 -26.15 68.44 6.82
N ASP A 248 -27.06 69.40 6.63
CA ASP A 248 -26.84 70.83 6.92
C ASP A 248 -26.44 71.13 8.38
N ASP A 249 -26.74 70.21 9.31
CA ASP A 249 -26.46 70.31 10.75
C ASP A 249 -25.13 69.65 11.16
N ILE A 250 -24.37 69.06 10.23
CA ILE A 250 -23.07 68.44 10.48
C ILE A 250 -21.94 69.31 9.94
N GLU A 251 -21.03 69.75 10.82
CA GLU A 251 -19.76 70.37 10.45
C GLU A 251 -18.65 69.31 10.43
N LEU A 252 -18.03 69.07 9.27
CA LEU A 252 -16.99 68.06 9.12
C LEU A 252 -15.72 68.44 9.91
N PRO A 253 -15.24 67.57 10.83
CA PRO A 253 -14.02 67.83 11.58
C PRO A 253 -12.77 67.90 10.70
N ASP A 254 -11.66 68.42 11.24
CA ASP A 254 -10.36 68.48 10.54
C ASP A 254 -9.80 67.09 10.15
N THR A 255 -10.34 66.01 10.74
CA THR A 255 -10.04 64.62 10.37
C THR A 255 -10.53 64.25 8.97
N PHE A 256 -11.44 65.03 8.37
CA PHE A 256 -11.86 64.89 6.97
C PHE A 256 -10.99 65.74 6.01
N GLU A 257 -10.92 65.34 4.75
CA GLU A 257 -10.43 66.20 3.68
C GLU A 257 -11.36 67.39 3.48
N GLN A 258 -10.83 68.59 3.69
CA GLN A 258 -11.60 69.83 3.56
C GLN A 258 -11.82 70.14 2.06
N PRO A 259 -13.05 70.47 1.62
CA PRO A 259 -13.29 70.86 0.25
C PRO A 259 -12.45 72.08 -0.10
N SER A 260 -11.69 71.99 -1.19
CA SER A 260 -10.83 73.08 -1.65
C SER A 260 -11.70 74.31 -1.97
N SER A 261 -11.51 75.39 -1.21
CA SER A 261 -12.12 76.69 -1.52
C SER A 261 -11.61 77.13 -2.89
N PRO A 262 -12.48 77.63 -3.79
CA PRO A 262 -12.02 78.08 -5.11
C PRO A 262 -11.10 79.29 -4.91
N GLU A 263 -9.81 79.11 -5.19
CA GLU A 263 -8.88 80.24 -5.28
C GLU A 263 -9.38 81.19 -6.38
N THR A 264 -9.66 82.43 -5.98
CA THR A 264 -9.91 83.53 -6.92
C THR A 264 -8.67 83.73 -7.80
N PRO A 265 -8.79 83.76 -9.14
CA PRO A 265 -7.65 83.99 -10.01
C PRO A 265 -7.14 85.43 -9.86
N ASP A 266 -5.88 85.58 -9.46
CA ASP A 266 -5.14 86.83 -9.58
C ASP A 266 -4.75 87.07 -11.05
N GLU A 267 -5.16 88.22 -11.58
CA GLU A 267 -4.70 88.72 -12.87
C GLU A 267 -3.25 89.22 -12.73
N SER A 268 -2.29 88.52 -13.33
CA SER A 268 -1.27 89.12 -14.23
C SER A 268 -0.09 88.18 -14.46
N GLY A 269 0.27 87.95 -15.73
CA GLY A 269 1.54 87.31 -16.05
C GLY A 269 1.60 86.67 -17.43
N SER A 270 1.87 87.50 -18.45
CA SER A 270 2.21 87.07 -19.81
C SER A 270 3.49 86.21 -19.84
N GLY A 271 3.46 85.06 -20.52
CA GLY A 271 4.67 84.26 -20.79
C GLY A 271 4.43 82.89 -21.47
N GLY A 272 4.21 82.92 -22.79
CA GLY A 272 4.40 81.86 -23.81
C GLY A 272 4.53 80.38 -23.44
N GLY A 273 3.60 79.58 -23.97
CA GLY A 273 3.76 78.14 -24.25
C GLY A 273 2.73 77.24 -23.55
N THR A 274 1.47 77.29 -23.95
CA THR A 274 0.45 76.33 -23.51
C THR A 274 0.84 74.91 -23.95
N PRO A 275 0.87 73.90 -23.06
CA PRO A 275 0.71 72.51 -23.48
C PRO A 275 -0.67 72.44 -24.15
N SER A 276 -0.72 72.01 -25.41
CA SER A 276 -1.98 71.77 -26.09
C SER A 276 -2.74 70.69 -25.32
N THR A 277 -3.93 71.02 -24.80
CA THR A 277 -4.85 70.02 -24.25
C THR A 277 -5.05 68.91 -25.29
N PRO A 278 -4.93 67.63 -24.92
CA PRO A 278 -5.22 66.53 -25.83
C PRO A 278 -6.61 66.71 -26.47
N THR A 279 -6.72 66.54 -27.79
CA THR A 279 -8.00 66.61 -28.50
C THR A 279 -8.35 65.24 -29.06
N PHE A 280 -9.64 64.89 -29.04
CA PHE A 280 -10.18 63.73 -29.74
C PHE A 280 -11.40 64.16 -30.55
N SER A 281 -11.44 63.80 -31.83
CA SER A 281 -12.54 64.10 -32.73
C SER A 281 -12.84 62.91 -33.61
N VAL A 282 -14.13 62.64 -33.77
CA VAL A 282 -14.65 61.75 -34.80
C VAL A 282 -15.31 62.65 -35.83
N THR A 283 -14.83 62.57 -37.07
CA THR A 283 -15.44 63.31 -38.18
C THR A 283 -16.22 62.34 -39.05
N GLU A 284 -17.48 62.66 -39.26
CA GLU A 284 -18.38 61.97 -40.17
C GLU A 284 -18.24 62.56 -41.57
N SER A 285 -18.12 61.70 -42.58
CA SER A 285 -18.15 62.10 -43.99
C SER A 285 -19.09 61.20 -44.77
N GLY A 286 -19.86 61.77 -45.69
CA GLY A 286 -20.94 61.07 -46.39
C GLY A 286 -22.32 61.57 -45.98
N THR A 287 -23.36 60.83 -46.34
CA THR A 287 -24.76 61.14 -46.02
C THR A 287 -25.48 59.85 -45.71
N SER A 288 -26.34 59.86 -44.68
CA SER A 288 -27.19 58.72 -44.31
C SER A 288 -27.82 58.05 -45.56
N PRO A 289 -27.77 56.70 -45.66
CA PRO A 289 -27.31 55.75 -44.63
C PRO A 289 -25.83 55.36 -44.78
N ASN A 290 -25.03 56.09 -45.57
CA ASN A 290 -23.62 55.77 -45.83
C ASN A 290 -22.72 56.87 -45.27
N ILE A 291 -22.40 56.74 -43.98
CA ILE A 291 -21.46 57.61 -43.27
C ILE A 291 -20.18 56.82 -42.99
N THR A 292 -19.04 57.42 -43.35
CA THR A 292 -17.70 56.95 -43.00
C THR A 292 -17.18 57.75 -41.80
N LEU A 293 -16.70 57.04 -40.76
CA LEU A 293 -16.09 57.64 -39.58
C LEU A 293 -14.57 57.76 -39.76
N THR A 294 -14.02 58.94 -39.48
CA THR A 294 -12.57 59.17 -39.41
C THR A 294 -12.19 59.65 -38.02
N PHE A 295 -11.23 58.97 -37.38
CA PHE A 295 -10.72 59.30 -36.06
C PHE A 295 -9.46 60.19 -36.17
N ALA A 296 -9.45 61.33 -35.47
CA ALA A 296 -8.31 62.26 -35.45
C ALA A 296 -8.16 62.94 -34.09
N GLY A 297 -6.97 63.48 -33.79
CA GLY A 297 -6.70 64.19 -32.54
C GLY A 297 -5.29 63.96 -32.00
N SER A 298 -4.95 64.64 -30.90
CA SER A 298 -3.69 64.45 -30.16
C SER A 298 -3.82 63.55 -28.93
N ALA A 299 -5.04 63.17 -28.51
CA ALA A 299 -5.26 62.17 -27.47
C ALA A 299 -4.74 60.80 -27.91
N THR A 300 -4.01 60.13 -27.02
CA THR A 300 -3.40 58.80 -27.23
C THR A 300 -4.14 57.72 -26.43
N GLY A 301 -3.91 56.44 -26.72
CA GLY A 301 -4.59 55.32 -26.05
C GLY A 301 -5.70 54.69 -26.91
N ASP A 302 -6.41 53.70 -26.36
CA ASP A 302 -7.47 52.99 -27.09
C ASP A 302 -8.76 53.83 -27.14
N ILE A 303 -9.56 53.65 -28.20
CA ILE A 303 -10.85 54.33 -28.36
C ILE A 303 -11.92 53.44 -27.74
N THR A 304 -12.63 53.96 -26.73
CA THR A 304 -13.73 53.23 -26.11
C THR A 304 -15.05 53.54 -26.83
N VAL A 305 -15.82 52.50 -27.14
CA VAL A 305 -17.13 52.62 -27.77
C VAL A 305 -18.21 52.21 -26.77
N THR A 306 -19.20 53.06 -26.61
CA THR A 306 -20.43 52.75 -25.88
C THR A 306 -21.62 52.94 -26.80
N GLU A 307 -22.63 52.09 -26.65
CA GLU A 307 -23.88 52.19 -27.38
C GLU A 307 -25.00 52.55 -26.39
N ASN A 308 -25.89 53.45 -26.81
CA ASN A 308 -27.08 53.78 -26.05
C ASN A 308 -28.24 54.05 -27.03
N ALA A 309 -29.21 53.14 -27.06
CA ALA A 309 -30.46 53.25 -27.82
C ALA A 309 -30.26 53.53 -29.34
N GLY A 310 -29.27 52.90 -29.96
CA GLY A 310 -28.93 52.98 -31.39
C GLY A 310 -27.80 53.96 -31.72
N ALA A 311 -27.40 54.82 -30.78
CA ALA A 311 -26.36 55.82 -30.98
C ALA A 311 -25.02 55.36 -30.40
N LEU A 312 -23.94 55.49 -31.18
CA LEU A 312 -22.58 55.22 -30.74
C LEU A 312 -21.95 56.48 -30.13
N THR A 313 -21.31 56.31 -28.97
CA THR A 313 -20.47 57.32 -28.33
C THR A 313 -19.04 56.82 -28.26
N PHE A 314 -18.10 57.63 -28.78
CA PHE A 314 -16.67 57.33 -28.79
C PHE A 314 -15.96 58.19 -27.76
N THR A 315 -15.07 57.59 -26.97
CA THR A 315 -14.21 58.32 -26.04
C THR A 315 -12.75 57.89 -26.21
N ARG A 316 -11.80 58.79 -25.91
CA ARG A 316 -10.37 58.47 -25.88
C ARG A 316 -9.71 59.26 -24.76
N ASP A 317 -9.04 58.56 -23.84
CA ASP A 317 -8.37 59.20 -22.69
C ASP A 317 -9.33 60.12 -21.89
N GLY A 318 -10.57 59.67 -21.67
CA GLY A 318 -11.61 60.46 -20.99
C GLY A 318 -12.27 61.57 -21.81
N HIS A 319 -11.84 61.81 -23.05
CA HIS A 319 -12.41 62.84 -23.91
C HIS A 319 -13.47 62.24 -24.84
N GLU A 320 -14.71 62.69 -24.75
CA GLU A 320 -15.80 62.31 -25.65
C GLU A 320 -15.66 62.97 -27.02
N ALA A 321 -15.89 62.23 -28.10
CA ALA A 321 -15.87 62.74 -29.44
C ALA A 321 -17.03 63.73 -29.69
N SER A 322 -16.81 64.68 -30.60
CA SER A 322 -17.81 65.69 -30.94
C SER A 322 -19.05 65.17 -31.68
N THR A 323 -19.10 63.88 -32.08
CA THR A 323 -20.20 63.30 -32.85
C THR A 323 -20.74 62.01 -32.22
N LYS A 324 -22.03 61.73 -32.49
CA LYS A 324 -22.77 60.56 -31.97
C LYS A 324 -23.52 59.86 -33.12
N PRO A 325 -22.80 59.12 -34.00
CA PRO A 325 -23.41 58.49 -35.16
C PRO A 325 -24.41 57.39 -34.75
N ASP A 326 -25.51 57.28 -35.48
CA ASP A 326 -26.51 56.22 -35.34
C ASP A 326 -26.07 54.97 -36.13
N LEU A 327 -26.26 53.78 -35.56
CA LEU A 327 -26.01 52.50 -36.21
C LEU A 327 -26.71 52.35 -37.58
N THR A 328 -27.90 52.94 -37.76
CA THR A 328 -28.61 52.86 -39.05
C THR A 328 -27.98 53.70 -40.15
N ASP A 329 -27.13 54.66 -39.79
CA ASP A 329 -26.53 55.62 -40.72
C ASP A 329 -25.10 55.23 -41.16
N LEU A 330 -24.52 54.18 -40.59
CA LEU A 330 -23.15 53.74 -40.87
C LEU A 330 -23.06 52.85 -42.13
N ASP A 331 -22.01 53.05 -42.94
CA ASP A 331 -21.71 52.21 -44.09
C ASP A 331 -21.19 50.80 -43.69
N ASP A 332 -21.22 49.85 -44.63
CA ASP A 332 -20.65 48.50 -44.40
C ASP A 332 -19.10 48.50 -44.46
N ALA A 333 -18.47 49.66 -44.61
CA ALA A 333 -17.03 49.80 -44.78
C ALA A 333 -16.31 49.96 -43.43
N GLY A 334 -16.55 49.00 -42.53
CA GLY A 334 -15.68 48.66 -41.39
C GLY A 334 -15.17 49.84 -40.56
N ILE A 335 -15.85 50.22 -39.46
CA ILE A 335 -15.33 51.14 -38.44
C ILE A 335 -13.90 50.71 -38.07
N PRO A 336 -12.88 51.53 -38.35
CA PRO A 336 -11.48 51.14 -38.17
C PRO A 336 -11.05 51.18 -36.69
N GLY A 337 -10.15 50.28 -36.32
CA GLY A 337 -9.59 50.14 -34.96
C GLY A 337 -8.32 50.96 -34.68
N PRO A 338 -7.80 50.94 -33.44
CA PRO A 338 -8.19 50.04 -32.34
C PRO A 338 -9.40 50.56 -31.53
N LEU A 339 -10.43 49.72 -31.43
CA LEU A 339 -11.61 49.97 -30.59
C LEU A 339 -11.58 49.06 -29.36
N THR A 340 -12.03 49.57 -28.21
CA THR A 340 -12.29 48.80 -26.99
C THR A 340 -13.75 48.96 -26.60
N MET A 341 -14.43 47.87 -26.22
CA MET A 341 -15.83 47.89 -25.84
C MET A 341 -16.18 46.71 -24.92
N SER A 342 -17.34 46.74 -24.27
CA SER A 342 -17.85 45.59 -23.51
C SER A 342 -18.48 44.54 -24.43
N ALA A 343 -18.61 43.31 -23.95
CA ALA A 343 -19.33 42.24 -24.65
C ALA A 343 -20.79 42.62 -24.99
N THR A 344 -21.45 43.40 -24.13
CA THR A 344 -22.80 43.92 -24.39
C THR A 344 -22.83 44.85 -25.58
N THR A 345 -21.93 45.84 -25.63
CA THR A 345 -21.83 46.75 -26.78
C THR A 345 -21.48 45.98 -28.05
N PHE A 346 -20.56 45.02 -27.97
CA PHE A 346 -20.21 44.18 -29.11
C PHE A 346 -21.41 43.38 -29.64
N ALA A 347 -22.23 42.81 -28.76
CA ALA A 347 -23.38 42.00 -29.16
C ALA A 347 -24.58 42.80 -29.72
N VAL A 348 -24.49 44.13 -29.81
CA VAL A 348 -25.58 44.96 -30.37
C VAL A 348 -25.81 44.61 -31.84
N THR A 349 -27.07 44.29 -32.16
CA THR A 349 -27.49 43.91 -33.51
C THR A 349 -27.21 45.03 -34.50
N GLY A 350 -26.37 44.76 -35.50
CA GLY A 350 -26.01 45.71 -36.55
C GLY A 350 -24.62 46.33 -36.39
N LEU A 351 -24.13 46.56 -35.17
CA LEU A 351 -22.80 47.14 -34.94
C LEU A 351 -21.68 46.23 -35.46
N VAL A 352 -21.74 44.93 -35.16
CA VAL A 352 -20.68 43.96 -35.54
C VAL A 352 -20.44 43.89 -37.04
N ALA A 353 -21.51 43.95 -37.83
CA ALA A 353 -21.43 43.95 -39.29
C ALA A 353 -20.70 45.18 -39.85
N LYS A 354 -20.69 46.26 -39.08
CA LYS A 354 -20.02 47.52 -39.40
C LYS A 354 -18.57 47.55 -38.95
N LEU A 355 -18.07 46.58 -38.18
CA LEU A 355 -16.67 46.57 -37.69
C LEU A 355 -15.70 46.02 -38.75
N ALA A 356 -14.50 46.61 -38.83
CA ALA A 356 -13.41 46.03 -39.61
C ALA A 356 -12.82 44.77 -38.91
N ASP A 357 -12.25 43.85 -39.69
CA ASP A 357 -11.61 42.65 -39.16
C ASP A 357 -10.38 43.01 -38.32
N GLY A 358 -10.19 42.34 -37.19
CA GLY A 358 -9.06 42.55 -36.28
C GLY A 358 -9.01 43.94 -35.61
N ALA A 359 -10.08 44.71 -35.68
CA ALA A 359 -10.11 46.10 -35.20
C ALA A 359 -10.45 46.26 -33.71
N THR A 360 -10.96 45.20 -33.08
CA THR A 360 -11.71 45.32 -31.83
C THR A 360 -11.08 44.53 -30.70
N LYS A 361 -10.97 45.16 -29.53
CA LYS A 361 -10.76 44.53 -28.24
C LYS A 361 -12.05 44.55 -27.44
N VAL A 362 -12.36 43.46 -26.75
CA VAL A 362 -13.58 43.32 -25.96
C VAL A 362 -13.23 42.85 -24.56
N ASP A 363 -13.78 43.55 -23.58
CA ASP A 363 -13.84 43.08 -22.20
C ASP A 363 -15.02 42.12 -22.03
N ALA A 364 -14.71 40.89 -21.62
CA ALA A 364 -15.66 39.79 -21.47
C ALA A 364 -16.01 39.47 -19.99
N SER A 365 -15.64 40.36 -19.05
CA SER A 365 -15.81 40.21 -17.58
C SER A 365 -17.22 39.88 -17.07
N SER A 366 -18.25 39.92 -17.91
CA SER A 366 -19.61 39.46 -17.58
C SER A 366 -20.38 39.00 -18.82
N ALA A 367 -19.69 38.44 -19.81
CA ALA A 367 -20.33 38.00 -21.04
C ALA A 367 -21.27 36.81 -20.77
N THR A 368 -22.55 36.98 -21.11
CA THR A 368 -23.53 35.88 -21.12
C THR A 368 -23.18 34.85 -22.20
N ALA A 369 -23.69 33.63 -22.09
CA ALA A 369 -23.48 32.58 -23.10
C ALA A 369 -23.85 33.05 -24.53
N ALA A 370 -24.96 33.77 -24.69
CA ALA A 370 -25.36 34.31 -25.99
C ALA A 370 -24.38 35.38 -26.53
N GLN A 371 -23.79 36.19 -25.64
CA GLN A 371 -22.77 37.16 -26.02
C GLN A 371 -21.44 36.46 -26.37
N LEU A 372 -21.08 35.39 -25.68
CA LEU A 372 -19.91 34.55 -26.02
C LEU A 372 -20.09 33.86 -27.37
N THR A 373 -21.28 33.32 -27.69
CA THR A 373 -21.60 32.81 -29.03
C THR A 373 -21.45 33.91 -30.07
N ALA A 374 -21.98 35.12 -29.82
CA ALA A 374 -21.84 36.24 -30.76
C ALA A 374 -20.37 36.65 -30.97
N LEU A 375 -19.55 36.62 -29.91
CA LEU A 375 -18.10 36.87 -29.99
C LEU A 375 -17.40 35.79 -30.81
N SER A 376 -17.72 34.51 -30.59
CA SER A 376 -17.19 33.38 -31.36
C SER A 376 -17.56 33.46 -32.84
N ASP A 377 -18.84 33.65 -33.16
CA ASP A 377 -19.35 33.75 -34.52
C ASP A 377 -18.69 34.90 -35.31
N ASN A 378 -18.24 35.92 -34.59
CA ASN A 378 -17.60 37.11 -35.15
C ASN A 378 -16.13 37.25 -34.76
N ALA A 379 -15.43 36.15 -34.44
CA ALA A 379 -14.04 36.18 -33.97
C ALA A 379 -13.06 36.86 -34.95
N ALA A 380 -13.40 36.93 -36.25
CA ALA A 380 -12.62 37.68 -37.25
C ALA A 380 -12.59 39.20 -36.98
N LYS A 381 -13.61 39.75 -36.30
CA LYS A 381 -13.68 41.17 -35.91
C LYS A 381 -12.78 41.51 -34.71
N LEU A 382 -12.43 40.49 -33.93
CA LEU A 382 -11.58 40.60 -32.77
C LEU A 382 -10.10 40.63 -33.19
N ALA A 383 -9.37 41.58 -32.61
CA ALA A 383 -7.91 41.65 -32.72
C ALA A 383 -7.26 40.35 -32.19
N ALA A 384 -6.03 40.08 -32.61
CA ALA A 384 -5.22 39.08 -31.90
C ALA A 384 -5.08 39.54 -30.44
N ASP A 385 -5.26 38.62 -29.49
CA ASP A 385 -5.23 38.94 -28.05
C ASP A 385 -6.26 40.03 -27.69
N GLY A 386 -7.38 40.05 -28.42
CA GLY A 386 -8.44 41.05 -28.32
C GLY A 386 -9.51 40.74 -27.27
N LEU A 387 -9.48 39.59 -26.62
CA LEU A 387 -10.38 39.25 -25.50
C LEU A 387 -9.64 39.30 -24.18
N SER A 388 -10.14 40.10 -23.25
CA SER A 388 -9.69 40.19 -21.86
C SER A 388 -10.80 39.72 -20.92
N ASN A 389 -10.42 39.20 -19.74
CA ASN A 389 -11.34 38.74 -18.71
C ASN A 389 -12.34 37.68 -19.21
N LEU A 390 -11.91 36.86 -20.17
CA LEU A 390 -12.73 35.78 -20.70
C LEU A 390 -12.86 34.67 -19.66
N THR A 391 -14.09 34.31 -19.32
CA THR A 391 -14.39 33.10 -18.54
C THR A 391 -15.22 32.15 -19.40
N LEU A 392 -14.79 30.90 -19.48
CA LEU A 392 -15.48 29.82 -20.19
C LEU A 392 -16.04 28.80 -19.20
N THR A 393 -17.16 28.18 -19.58
CA THR A 393 -17.88 27.17 -18.80
C THR A 393 -18.38 26.06 -19.73
N ASP A 394 -19.16 25.10 -19.22
CA ASP A 394 -19.84 24.05 -20.00
C ASP A 394 -20.91 24.56 -20.98
N THR A 395 -21.18 25.86 -21.00
CA THR A 395 -22.19 26.46 -21.89
C THR A 395 -21.67 26.75 -23.30
N GLN A 396 -20.35 26.65 -23.55
CA GLN A 396 -19.75 26.83 -24.88
C GLN A 396 -19.43 25.48 -25.52
N SER A 397 -19.62 25.38 -26.84
CA SER A 397 -19.16 24.24 -27.63
C SER A 397 -17.64 24.28 -27.87
N ALA A 398 -17.01 23.13 -28.12
CA ALA A 398 -15.60 23.03 -28.53
C ALA A 398 -15.16 24.02 -29.62
N THR A 399 -16.03 24.30 -30.61
CA THR A 399 -15.71 25.29 -31.66
C THR A 399 -15.68 26.72 -31.11
N GLU A 400 -16.64 27.07 -30.25
CA GLU A 400 -16.67 28.38 -29.59
C GLU A 400 -15.48 28.56 -28.66
N ILE A 401 -15.14 27.55 -27.86
CA ILE A 401 -13.97 27.53 -26.98
C ILE A 401 -12.70 27.82 -27.79
N GLY A 402 -12.48 27.09 -28.89
CA GLY A 402 -11.32 27.30 -29.76
C GLY A 402 -11.25 28.73 -30.29
N ASN A 403 -12.34 29.23 -30.88
CA ASN A 403 -12.39 30.58 -31.45
C ASN A 403 -12.16 31.69 -30.41
N LEU A 404 -12.72 31.53 -29.20
CA LEU A 404 -12.61 32.53 -28.13
C LEU A 404 -11.20 32.50 -27.51
N LEU A 405 -10.66 31.32 -27.21
CA LEU A 405 -9.31 31.20 -26.65
C LEU A 405 -8.24 31.69 -27.63
N ASP A 406 -8.39 31.44 -28.94
CA ASP A 406 -7.50 31.97 -29.99
C ASP A 406 -7.34 33.50 -29.91
N LYS A 407 -8.35 34.19 -29.36
CA LYS A 407 -8.41 35.65 -29.22
C LYS A 407 -8.15 36.14 -27.80
N ALA A 408 -8.00 35.25 -26.83
CA ALA A 408 -7.81 35.59 -25.43
C ALA A 408 -6.37 35.97 -25.08
N THR A 409 -6.21 36.64 -23.94
CA THR A 409 -4.93 36.99 -23.31
C THR A 409 -4.65 36.14 -22.08
N ASP A 410 -5.60 36.12 -21.13
CA ASP A 410 -5.51 35.39 -19.87
C ASP A 410 -6.89 34.82 -19.51
N ALA A 411 -7.33 33.79 -20.21
CA ALA A 411 -8.65 33.20 -20.01
C ALA A 411 -8.73 32.37 -18.72
N GLN A 412 -9.92 32.36 -18.13
CA GLN A 412 -10.34 31.43 -17.08
C GLN A 412 -11.28 30.38 -17.69
N VAL A 413 -11.17 29.14 -17.21
CA VAL A 413 -12.00 28.01 -17.64
C VAL A 413 -12.50 27.30 -16.40
N ASP A 414 -13.80 27.32 -16.17
CA ASP A 414 -14.43 26.38 -15.25
C ASP A 414 -14.67 25.06 -16.00
N ALA A 415 -13.89 24.04 -15.66
CA ALA A 415 -13.93 22.74 -16.32
C ALA A 415 -15.16 21.90 -15.93
N THR A 416 -15.94 22.35 -14.95
CA THR A 416 -17.10 21.60 -14.44
C THR A 416 -18.07 21.29 -15.56
N ASN A 417 -18.38 19.99 -15.72
CA ASN A 417 -19.25 19.43 -16.77
C ASN A 417 -18.76 19.56 -18.22
N MET A 418 -17.54 20.03 -18.48
CA MET A 418 -16.99 20.04 -19.84
C MET A 418 -16.74 18.61 -20.34
N GLY A 419 -17.14 18.32 -21.57
CA GLY A 419 -16.85 17.03 -22.22
C GLY A 419 -15.43 16.97 -22.77
N GLY A 420 -14.94 15.77 -23.12
CA GLY A 420 -13.57 15.60 -23.63
C GLY A 420 -13.28 16.40 -24.90
N THR A 421 -14.25 16.59 -25.81
CA THR A 421 -14.06 17.45 -26.99
C THR A 421 -13.89 18.93 -26.64
N ASP A 422 -14.56 19.39 -25.59
CA ASP A 422 -14.48 20.77 -25.13
C ASP A 422 -13.14 20.99 -24.43
N LEU A 423 -12.73 20.04 -23.59
CA LEU A 423 -11.42 20.02 -22.93
C LEU A 423 -10.24 19.90 -23.92
N ALA A 424 -10.39 19.15 -25.02
CA ALA A 424 -9.40 19.11 -26.10
C ALA A 424 -9.24 20.48 -26.79
N ALA A 425 -10.35 21.22 -26.94
CA ALA A 425 -10.30 22.58 -27.47
C ALA A 425 -9.59 23.54 -26.50
N VAL A 426 -9.78 23.38 -25.19
CA VAL A 426 -9.01 24.09 -24.16
C VAL A 426 -7.52 23.74 -24.26
N SER A 427 -7.19 22.45 -24.32
CA SER A 427 -5.81 21.95 -24.45
C SER A 427 -5.08 22.52 -25.67
N THR A 428 -5.75 22.54 -26.83
CA THR A 428 -5.18 23.08 -28.08
C THR A 428 -4.71 24.52 -27.92
N ASN A 429 -5.40 25.30 -27.08
CA ASN A 429 -5.10 26.70 -26.79
C ASN A 429 -4.65 26.94 -25.35
N ILE A 430 -4.03 25.95 -24.71
CA ILE A 430 -3.66 26.00 -23.28
C ILE A 430 -2.80 27.21 -22.92
N ALA A 431 -1.98 27.71 -23.86
CA ALA A 431 -1.13 28.90 -23.66
C ALA A 431 -1.92 30.21 -23.53
N LYS A 432 -3.21 30.21 -23.86
CA LYS A 432 -4.15 31.34 -23.73
C LYS A 432 -4.94 31.30 -22.43
N VAL A 433 -4.86 30.19 -21.70
CA VAL A 433 -5.42 30.04 -20.37
C VAL A 433 -4.40 30.52 -19.35
N ALA A 434 -4.86 31.30 -18.38
CA ALA A 434 -4.00 31.83 -17.33
C ALA A 434 -3.33 30.70 -16.51
N THR A 435 -2.24 31.02 -15.82
CA THR A 435 -1.72 30.13 -14.77
C THR A 435 -2.79 29.97 -13.70
N ASP A 436 -3.00 28.73 -13.23
CA ASP A 436 -4.13 28.37 -12.36
C ASP A 436 -5.51 28.80 -12.92
N GLY A 437 -5.64 28.97 -14.24
CA GLY A 437 -6.86 29.40 -14.91
C GLY A 437 -7.90 28.31 -15.18
N ILE A 438 -7.53 27.02 -15.08
CA ILE A 438 -8.48 25.91 -15.12
C ILE A 438 -8.92 25.61 -13.70
N THR A 439 -10.22 25.80 -13.43
CA THR A 439 -10.86 25.69 -12.12
C THR A 439 -12.04 24.70 -12.17
N GLY A 440 -12.73 24.50 -11.04
CA GLY A 440 -13.88 23.59 -10.95
C GLY A 440 -13.47 22.12 -10.96
N THR A 441 -14.34 21.26 -11.51
CA THR A 441 -14.07 19.82 -11.63
C THR A 441 -13.58 19.46 -13.03
N LEU A 442 -12.28 19.14 -13.15
CA LEU A 442 -11.67 18.64 -14.37
C LEU A 442 -11.84 17.12 -14.46
N ALA A 443 -12.77 16.67 -15.31
CA ALA A 443 -13.03 15.26 -15.57
C ALA A 443 -12.24 14.76 -16.79
N LEU A 444 -11.19 13.98 -16.56
CA LEU A 444 -10.37 13.40 -17.62
C LEU A 444 -10.85 11.98 -17.97
N SER A 445 -10.99 11.69 -19.26
CA SER A 445 -11.29 10.34 -19.77
C SER A 445 -10.71 10.16 -21.16
N THR A 446 -10.73 8.93 -21.69
CA THR A 446 -10.31 8.63 -23.07
C THR A 446 -11.27 9.11 -24.15
N THR A 447 -12.48 9.56 -23.77
CA THR A 447 -13.47 10.00 -24.75
C THR A 447 -13.16 11.43 -25.19
N GLY A 448 -12.34 11.55 -26.22
CA GLY A 448 -12.04 12.83 -26.87
C GLY A 448 -10.78 13.55 -26.38
N LEU A 449 -9.94 12.90 -25.57
CA LEU A 449 -8.63 13.41 -25.14
C LEU A 449 -7.54 12.40 -25.53
N ASP A 450 -6.37 12.90 -25.93
CA ASP A 450 -5.17 12.09 -26.13
C ASP A 450 -4.08 12.36 -25.06
N GLU A 451 -2.91 11.73 -25.20
CA GLU A 451 -1.78 11.91 -24.28
C GLU A 451 -1.30 13.37 -24.16
N THR A 452 -1.37 14.14 -25.25
CA THR A 452 -0.94 15.53 -25.29
C THR A 452 -1.95 16.39 -24.54
N ASP A 453 -3.25 16.11 -24.75
CA ASP A 453 -4.31 16.81 -24.04
C ASP A 453 -4.24 16.62 -22.54
N ILE A 454 -4.08 15.37 -22.08
CA ILE A 454 -3.94 15.06 -20.65
C ILE A 454 -2.70 15.77 -20.07
N GLY A 455 -1.57 15.73 -20.77
CA GLY A 455 -0.35 16.40 -20.33
C GLY A 455 -0.52 17.92 -20.18
N ASN A 456 -1.18 18.56 -21.15
CA ASN A 456 -1.45 20.00 -21.12
C ASN A 456 -2.41 20.38 -19.99
N LEU A 457 -3.51 19.63 -19.85
CA LEU A 457 -4.55 19.86 -18.85
C LEU A 457 -4.11 19.53 -17.42
N LEU A 458 -3.01 18.79 -17.24
CA LEU A 458 -2.37 18.58 -15.92
C LEU A 458 -1.15 19.48 -15.71
N GLY A 459 -0.98 20.50 -16.54
CA GLY A 459 0.10 21.48 -16.48
C GLY A 459 -0.08 22.56 -15.42
N THR A 460 0.64 23.67 -15.60
CA THR A 460 0.61 24.83 -14.69
C THR A 460 -0.68 25.65 -14.75
N GLN A 461 -1.47 25.46 -15.80
CA GLN A 461 -2.74 26.15 -16.00
C GLN A 461 -3.84 25.59 -15.09
N THR A 462 -3.69 24.38 -14.57
CA THR A 462 -4.69 23.78 -13.67
C THR A 462 -4.47 24.20 -12.24
N ALA A 463 -5.45 24.89 -11.68
CA ALA A 463 -5.40 25.44 -10.34
C ALA A 463 -5.17 24.35 -9.30
N ALA A 464 -4.44 24.66 -8.24
CA ALA A 464 -4.27 23.73 -7.12
C ALA A 464 -5.59 23.38 -6.41
N ALA A 465 -6.60 24.26 -6.50
CA ALA A 465 -7.94 24.04 -5.92
C ALA A 465 -8.91 23.32 -6.89
N ALA A 466 -8.53 23.10 -8.15
CA ALA A 466 -9.35 22.35 -9.08
C ALA A 466 -9.41 20.88 -8.65
N THR A 467 -10.59 20.26 -8.71
CA THR A 467 -10.73 18.82 -8.46
C THR A 467 -10.49 18.06 -9.75
N VAL A 468 -9.48 17.19 -9.77
CA VAL A 468 -9.10 16.41 -10.96
C VAL A 468 -9.50 14.96 -10.78
N ASN A 469 -10.59 14.58 -11.44
CA ASN A 469 -11.12 13.22 -11.43
C ASN A 469 -10.82 12.55 -12.77
N VAL A 470 -10.31 11.32 -12.73
CA VAL A 470 -9.92 10.58 -13.93
C VAL A 470 -10.74 9.30 -14.01
N ASP A 471 -11.42 9.13 -15.14
CA ASP A 471 -11.93 7.83 -15.57
C ASP A 471 -10.89 7.18 -16.49
N ALA A 472 -10.13 6.24 -15.95
CA ALA A 472 -9.08 5.54 -16.67
C ALA A 472 -9.62 4.39 -17.54
N ALA A 473 -10.94 4.28 -17.72
CA ALA A 473 -11.54 3.30 -18.60
C ALA A 473 -10.92 3.39 -20.01
N SER A 474 -10.24 2.31 -20.41
CA SER A 474 -9.60 2.16 -21.73
C SER A 474 -8.42 3.10 -22.01
N MET A 475 -7.82 3.72 -20.99
CA MET A 475 -6.58 4.50 -21.18
C MET A 475 -5.46 3.61 -21.72
N THR A 476 -4.74 4.14 -22.70
CA THR A 476 -3.56 3.55 -23.30
C THR A 476 -2.32 3.82 -22.44
N ASP A 477 -1.24 3.06 -22.65
CA ASP A 477 0.02 3.26 -21.90
C ASP A 477 0.58 4.68 -22.01
N PRO A 478 0.57 5.35 -23.19
CA PRO A 478 1.04 6.73 -23.28
C PRO A 478 0.16 7.72 -22.50
N GLU A 479 -1.17 7.53 -22.51
CA GLU A 479 -2.11 8.35 -21.72
C GLU A 479 -1.90 8.15 -20.21
N LEU A 480 -1.68 6.90 -19.76
CA LEU A 480 -1.29 6.61 -18.37
C LEU A 480 0.07 7.22 -18.02
N GLY A 481 1.00 7.30 -18.97
CA GLY A 481 2.29 7.98 -18.81
C GLY A 481 2.14 9.49 -18.62
N ALA A 482 1.28 10.14 -19.40
CA ALA A 482 0.94 11.55 -19.26
C ALA A 482 0.27 11.81 -17.89
N LEU A 483 -0.69 10.95 -17.51
CA LEU A 483 -1.36 11.00 -16.22
C LEU A 483 -0.38 10.86 -15.05
N ASN A 484 0.54 9.89 -15.13
CA ASN A 484 1.58 9.69 -14.11
C ASN A 484 2.51 10.90 -13.99
N THR A 485 2.80 11.60 -15.09
CA THR A 485 3.61 12.83 -15.07
C THR A 485 2.89 13.96 -14.33
N GLY A 486 1.57 14.08 -14.52
CA GLY A 486 0.70 15.06 -13.87
C GLY A 486 0.10 14.62 -12.53
N ILE A 487 0.53 13.49 -11.96
CA ILE A 487 -0.17 12.82 -10.85
C ILE A 487 -0.35 13.68 -9.60
N ALA A 488 0.52 14.67 -9.39
CA ALA A 488 0.43 15.60 -8.26
C ALA A 488 -0.85 16.46 -8.29
N LYS A 489 -1.42 16.69 -9.47
CA LYS A 489 -2.68 17.41 -9.67
C LYS A 489 -3.90 16.49 -9.61
N VAL A 490 -3.72 15.18 -9.70
CA VAL A 490 -4.82 14.20 -9.77
C VAL A 490 -5.33 13.89 -8.38
N ASP A 491 -6.64 13.96 -8.16
CA ASP A 491 -7.25 13.65 -6.87
C ASP A 491 -7.67 12.18 -6.79
N ALA A 492 -8.37 11.69 -7.81
CA ALA A 492 -8.89 10.34 -7.85
C ALA A 492 -8.84 9.72 -9.25
N ILE A 493 -8.54 8.42 -9.29
CA ILE A 493 -8.60 7.60 -10.50
C ILE A 493 -9.63 6.47 -10.29
N ALA A 494 -10.59 6.39 -11.19
CA ALA A 494 -11.57 5.31 -11.29
C ALA A 494 -11.26 4.41 -12.50
N ASN A 495 -11.72 3.15 -12.45
CA ASN A 495 -11.61 2.17 -13.55
C ASN A 495 -10.16 1.93 -14.05
N LEU A 496 -9.17 2.11 -13.19
CA LEU A 496 -7.77 1.91 -13.54
C LEU A 496 -7.49 0.44 -13.83
N THR A 497 -6.86 0.17 -14.97
CA THR A 497 -6.28 -1.14 -15.29
C THR A 497 -4.78 -0.95 -15.54
N LEU A 498 -3.95 -1.70 -14.81
CA LEU A 498 -2.51 -1.75 -14.99
C LEU A 498 -2.09 -3.08 -15.60
N THR A 499 -1.00 -3.08 -16.35
CA THR A 499 -0.39 -4.26 -16.96
C THR A 499 1.13 -4.24 -16.75
N GLY A 500 1.85 -5.27 -17.20
CA GLY A 500 3.32 -5.31 -17.15
C GLY A 500 4.06 -4.28 -18.02
N THR A 501 3.39 -3.25 -18.56
CA THR A 501 4.01 -2.19 -19.36
C THR A 501 4.34 -0.93 -18.55
N GLN A 502 3.69 -0.73 -17.40
CA GLN A 502 3.99 0.38 -16.49
C GLN A 502 5.21 0.07 -15.61
N SER A 503 6.08 1.06 -15.38
CA SER A 503 7.18 0.91 -14.41
C SER A 503 6.68 0.88 -12.96
N ALA A 504 7.40 0.22 -12.05
CA ALA A 504 7.12 0.22 -10.61
C ALA A 504 6.77 1.59 -10.00
N VAL A 505 7.47 2.67 -10.38
CA VAL A 505 7.15 4.03 -9.89
C VAL A 505 5.78 4.50 -10.37
N ALA A 506 5.48 4.28 -11.65
CA ALA A 506 4.18 4.61 -12.23
C ALA A 506 3.05 3.79 -11.61
N ILE A 507 3.28 2.49 -11.36
CA ILE A 507 2.33 1.62 -10.65
C ILE A 507 2.00 2.20 -9.28
N GLY A 508 3.01 2.54 -8.47
CA GLY A 508 2.80 3.10 -7.14
C GLY A 508 2.06 4.45 -7.16
N ASN A 509 2.43 5.34 -8.07
CA ASN A 509 1.78 6.65 -8.23
C ASN A 509 0.30 6.52 -8.63
N LEU A 510 0.02 5.71 -9.66
CA LEU A 510 -1.33 5.52 -10.18
C LEU A 510 -2.23 4.79 -9.18
N LEU A 511 -1.75 3.72 -8.55
CA LEU A 511 -2.50 3.03 -7.49
C LEU A 511 -2.73 3.93 -6.27
N GLY A 512 -1.78 4.79 -5.91
CA GLY A 512 -1.93 5.73 -4.80
C GLY A 512 -3.14 6.66 -4.94
N LYS A 513 -3.56 6.96 -6.17
CA LYS A 513 -4.75 7.77 -6.50
C LYS A 513 -5.97 6.93 -6.88
N ALA A 514 -5.83 5.61 -7.01
CA ALA A 514 -6.91 4.73 -7.40
C ALA A 514 -7.91 4.48 -6.25
N THR A 515 -9.12 4.07 -6.65
CA THR A 515 -10.19 3.65 -5.74
C THR A 515 -10.42 2.13 -5.78
N ASP A 516 -10.56 1.55 -6.98
CA ASP A 516 -10.74 0.10 -7.20
C ASP A 516 -10.01 -0.35 -8.48
N ALA A 517 -8.68 -0.51 -8.42
CA ALA A 517 -7.88 -0.85 -9.58
C ALA A 517 -7.90 -2.34 -9.94
N GLN A 518 -7.71 -2.62 -11.22
CA GLN A 518 -7.40 -3.94 -11.78
C GLN A 518 -5.92 -4.01 -12.18
N VAL A 519 -5.28 -5.15 -11.97
CA VAL A 519 -3.87 -5.39 -12.28
C VAL A 519 -3.75 -6.70 -13.04
N ASP A 520 -3.37 -6.66 -14.31
CA ASP A 520 -2.88 -7.83 -15.02
C ASP A 520 -1.40 -8.02 -14.68
N ALA A 521 -1.09 -9.00 -13.82
CA ALA A 521 0.26 -9.27 -13.35
C ALA A 521 1.17 -9.87 -14.43
N THR A 522 0.63 -10.19 -15.62
CA THR A 522 1.39 -10.81 -16.70
C THR A 522 2.55 -9.93 -17.13
N GLY A 523 3.77 -10.44 -16.94
CA GLY A 523 5.01 -9.76 -17.35
C GLY A 523 5.57 -8.76 -16.34
N MET A 524 4.92 -8.58 -15.18
CA MET A 524 5.47 -7.79 -14.07
C MET A 524 6.66 -8.50 -13.43
N ASP A 525 7.73 -7.74 -13.16
CA ASP A 525 8.86 -8.24 -12.37
C ASP A 525 8.63 -8.03 -10.87
N GLY A 526 9.57 -8.49 -10.03
CA GLY A 526 9.38 -8.37 -8.58
C GLY A 526 9.38 -6.94 -8.04
N THR A 527 9.95 -5.97 -8.77
CA THR A 527 9.86 -4.55 -8.38
C THR A 527 8.50 -3.95 -8.71
N ASP A 528 7.91 -4.34 -9.85
CA ASP A 528 6.55 -3.97 -10.22
C ASP A 528 5.53 -4.60 -9.26
N LEU A 529 5.67 -5.90 -8.98
CA LEU A 529 4.82 -6.63 -8.04
C LEU A 529 4.94 -6.08 -6.61
N LYS A 530 6.12 -5.62 -6.22
CA LYS A 530 6.29 -4.93 -4.94
C LYS A 530 5.47 -3.64 -4.89
N ALA A 531 5.48 -2.83 -5.94
CA ALA A 531 4.69 -1.60 -6.00
C ALA A 531 3.17 -1.88 -5.91
N VAL A 532 2.72 -3.00 -6.49
CA VAL A 532 1.35 -3.51 -6.33
C VAL A 532 1.08 -3.92 -4.88
N ALA A 533 1.98 -4.71 -4.27
CA ALA A 533 1.84 -5.19 -2.90
C ALA A 533 1.82 -4.06 -1.86
N ASP A 534 2.64 -3.02 -2.04
CA ASP A 534 2.68 -1.83 -1.19
C ASP A 534 1.36 -1.02 -1.26
N ASN A 535 0.62 -1.14 -2.37
CA ASN A 535 -0.66 -0.46 -2.60
C ASN A 535 -1.84 -1.43 -2.69
N ILE A 536 -1.74 -2.62 -2.08
CA ILE A 536 -2.73 -3.70 -2.25
C ILE A 536 -4.16 -3.29 -1.86
N ALA A 537 -4.31 -2.37 -0.91
CA ALA A 537 -5.61 -1.85 -0.49
C ALA A 537 -6.34 -1.03 -1.56
N LYS A 538 -5.64 -0.63 -2.63
CA LYS A 538 -6.17 0.11 -3.79
C LYS A 538 -6.55 -0.81 -4.95
N VAL A 539 -6.18 -2.08 -4.86
CA VAL A 539 -6.55 -3.12 -5.83
C VAL A 539 -7.85 -3.76 -5.38
N ALA A 540 -8.80 -3.91 -6.31
CA ALA A 540 -10.09 -4.50 -6.02
C ALA A 540 -9.96 -5.95 -5.54
N THR A 541 -10.99 -6.45 -4.86
CA THR A 541 -11.12 -7.91 -4.62
C THR A 541 -11.15 -8.63 -5.96
N ASP A 542 -10.41 -9.74 -6.08
CA ASP A 542 -10.16 -10.42 -7.35
C ASP A 542 -9.61 -9.51 -8.47
N GLY A 543 -8.97 -8.38 -8.12
CA GLY A 543 -8.44 -7.40 -9.05
C GLY A 543 -7.08 -7.76 -9.66
N ILE A 544 -6.30 -8.66 -9.05
CA ILE A 544 -5.06 -9.19 -9.63
C ILE A 544 -5.41 -10.38 -10.52
N THR A 545 -5.12 -10.25 -11.81
CA THR A 545 -5.43 -11.20 -12.88
C THR A 545 -4.17 -11.56 -13.67
N GLY A 546 -4.31 -12.43 -14.69
CA GLY A 546 -3.20 -12.84 -15.53
C GLY A 546 -2.26 -13.84 -14.87
N THR A 547 -0.96 -13.77 -15.17
CA THR A 547 0.06 -14.65 -14.59
C THR A 547 0.86 -13.92 -13.51
N LEU A 548 0.65 -14.28 -12.25
CA LEU A 548 1.40 -13.77 -11.10
C LEU A 548 2.65 -14.65 -10.87
N ALA A 549 3.83 -14.10 -11.15
CA ALA A 549 5.11 -14.79 -11.01
C ALA A 549 5.86 -14.32 -9.75
N LEU A 550 5.78 -15.10 -8.66
CA LEU A 550 6.41 -14.77 -7.39
C LEU A 550 7.83 -15.31 -7.31
N SER A 551 8.77 -14.51 -6.78
CA SER A 551 10.15 -14.93 -6.49
C SER A 551 10.73 -14.08 -5.36
N THR A 552 11.91 -14.42 -4.84
CA THR A 552 12.62 -13.61 -3.84
C THR A 552 13.27 -12.34 -4.40
N THR A 553 13.23 -12.13 -5.72
CA THR A 553 13.87 -10.96 -6.33
C THR A 553 12.94 -9.76 -6.19
N GLY A 554 13.10 -8.99 -5.11
CA GLY A 554 12.35 -7.75 -4.88
C GLY A 554 11.08 -7.89 -4.03
N LEU A 555 10.76 -9.09 -3.55
CA LEU A 555 9.62 -9.37 -2.67
C LEU A 555 10.11 -9.96 -1.34
N ASN A 556 9.47 -9.59 -0.24
CA ASN A 556 9.61 -10.21 1.08
C ASN A 556 8.34 -10.97 1.50
N GLU A 557 8.34 -11.56 2.69
CA GLU A 557 7.22 -12.29 3.29
C GLU A 557 5.89 -11.53 3.24
N ALA A 558 5.87 -10.26 3.67
CA ALA A 558 4.65 -9.45 3.71
C ALA A 558 4.16 -9.09 2.30
N ASP A 559 5.08 -8.86 1.35
CA ASP A 559 4.71 -8.60 -0.04
C ASP A 559 4.01 -9.84 -0.64
N ILE A 560 4.53 -11.05 -0.37
CA ILE A 560 3.96 -12.32 -0.82
C ILE A 560 2.59 -12.57 -0.21
N ASP A 561 2.44 -12.38 1.12
CA ASP A 561 1.15 -12.53 1.80
C ASP A 561 0.08 -11.60 1.23
N ASN A 562 0.44 -10.34 0.97
CA ASN A 562 -0.47 -9.37 0.35
C ASN A 562 -0.90 -9.82 -1.07
N LEU A 563 0.06 -10.26 -1.88
CA LEU A 563 -0.19 -10.70 -3.26
C LEU A 563 -0.95 -12.03 -3.35
N LEU A 564 -0.92 -12.88 -2.32
CA LEU A 564 -1.70 -14.13 -2.26
C LEU A 564 -3.01 -13.99 -1.48
N GLY A 565 -3.38 -12.77 -1.10
CA GLY A 565 -4.61 -12.45 -0.38
C GLY A 565 -5.87 -12.47 -1.24
N THR A 566 -6.91 -11.79 -0.76
CA THR A 566 -8.25 -11.73 -1.40
C THR A 566 -8.28 -10.96 -2.73
N GLN A 567 -7.24 -10.17 -3.01
CA GLN A 567 -7.13 -9.35 -4.20
C GLN A 567 -6.74 -10.19 -5.42
N THR A 568 -6.15 -11.37 -5.24
CA THR A 568 -5.79 -12.25 -6.36
C THR A 568 -6.96 -13.12 -6.77
N ALA A 569 -7.38 -12.96 -8.03
CA ALA A 569 -8.52 -13.67 -8.59
C ALA A 569 -8.31 -15.19 -8.60
N ASP A 570 -9.38 -15.96 -8.38
CA ASP A 570 -9.35 -17.43 -8.52
C ASP A 570 -8.94 -17.91 -9.92
N ALA A 571 -9.13 -17.07 -10.95
CA ALA A 571 -8.77 -17.36 -12.33
C ALA A 571 -7.32 -16.93 -12.69
N ALA A 572 -6.62 -16.21 -11.81
CA ALA A 572 -5.22 -15.86 -12.03
C ALA A 572 -4.36 -17.12 -11.97
N THR A 573 -3.31 -17.18 -12.79
CA THR A 573 -2.31 -18.26 -12.71
C THR A 573 -1.17 -17.83 -11.80
N VAL A 574 -0.95 -18.54 -10.70
CA VAL A 574 0.06 -18.18 -9.70
C VAL A 574 1.22 -19.18 -9.74
N ASN A 575 2.38 -18.70 -10.22
CA ASN A 575 3.60 -19.48 -10.30
C ASN A 575 4.63 -18.94 -9.31
N VAL A 576 5.18 -19.82 -8.48
CA VAL A 576 6.20 -19.46 -7.48
C VAL A 576 7.54 -20.06 -7.89
N ASP A 577 8.55 -19.21 -8.07
CA ASP A 577 9.95 -19.61 -8.07
C ASP A 577 10.50 -19.52 -6.65
N ALA A 578 10.61 -20.68 -5.98
CA ALA A 578 11.05 -20.77 -4.60
C ALA A 578 12.57 -20.77 -4.43
N ALA A 579 13.33 -20.45 -5.49
CA ALA A 579 14.78 -20.33 -5.40
C ALA A 579 15.18 -19.30 -4.34
N ASN A 580 15.92 -19.74 -3.33
CA ASN A 580 16.42 -18.93 -2.21
C ASN A 580 15.35 -18.34 -1.27
N MET A 581 14.10 -18.80 -1.32
CA MET A 581 13.10 -18.40 -0.33
C MET A 581 13.51 -18.84 1.08
N THR A 582 13.31 -17.94 2.04
CA THR A 582 13.44 -18.20 3.46
C THR A 582 12.25 -19.01 3.97
N GLY A 583 12.38 -19.59 5.17
CA GLY A 583 11.28 -20.32 5.79
C GLY A 583 10.02 -19.46 6.02
N ALA A 584 10.19 -18.17 6.30
CA ALA A 584 9.08 -17.24 6.50
C ALA A 584 8.34 -16.93 5.17
N GLU A 585 9.08 -16.70 4.09
CA GLU A 585 8.50 -16.51 2.75
C GLU A 585 7.79 -17.79 2.25
N LEU A 586 8.33 -18.97 2.55
CA LEU A 586 7.64 -20.24 2.28
C LEU A 586 6.37 -20.40 3.13
N GLY A 587 6.38 -19.89 4.37
CA GLY A 587 5.21 -19.80 5.23
C GLY A 587 4.10 -18.93 4.63
N ALA A 588 4.46 -17.78 4.05
CA ALA A 588 3.54 -16.90 3.32
C ALA A 588 2.94 -17.61 2.08
N VAL A 589 3.79 -18.28 1.28
CA VAL A 589 3.33 -19.11 0.15
C VAL A 589 2.38 -20.22 0.61
N ASN A 590 2.67 -20.87 1.73
CA ASN A 590 1.80 -21.90 2.29
C ASN A 590 0.45 -21.34 2.78
N THR A 591 0.43 -20.14 3.38
CA THR A 591 -0.81 -19.47 3.78
C THR A 591 -1.70 -19.20 2.57
N GLY A 592 -1.11 -18.78 1.45
CA GLY A 592 -1.77 -18.53 0.17
C GLY A 592 -1.94 -19.77 -0.74
N ILE A 593 -1.66 -20.98 -0.28
CA ILE A 593 -1.47 -22.17 -1.15
C ILE A 593 -2.69 -22.52 -2.01
N ALA A 594 -3.89 -22.12 -1.60
CA ALA A 594 -5.11 -22.33 -2.36
C ALA A 594 -5.10 -21.61 -3.72
N LYS A 595 -4.43 -20.44 -3.79
CA LYS A 595 -4.26 -19.64 -5.01
C LYS A 595 -3.05 -20.09 -5.83
N VAL A 596 -2.07 -20.74 -5.23
CA VAL A 596 -0.82 -21.17 -5.90
C VAL A 596 -1.09 -22.34 -6.84
N ASP A 597 -0.69 -22.24 -8.11
CA ASP A 597 -0.84 -23.32 -9.09
C ASP A 597 0.38 -24.24 -9.15
N ALA A 598 1.59 -23.64 -9.18
CA ALA A 598 2.83 -24.37 -9.33
C ALA A 598 3.97 -23.74 -8.54
N ILE A 599 4.83 -24.59 -7.96
CA ILE A 599 6.06 -24.19 -7.30
C ILE A 599 7.26 -24.85 -8.01
N ALA A 600 8.23 -24.04 -8.43
CA ALA A 600 9.50 -24.47 -9.00
C ALA A 600 10.66 -24.18 -8.04
N ASN A 601 11.78 -24.89 -8.21
CA ASN A 601 13.03 -24.69 -7.44
C ASN A 601 12.86 -24.75 -5.90
N LEU A 602 11.82 -25.42 -5.41
CA LEU A 602 11.55 -25.57 -3.99
C LEU A 602 12.68 -26.35 -3.30
N THR A 603 13.22 -25.77 -2.23
CA THR A 603 14.12 -26.45 -1.28
C THR A 603 13.49 -26.42 0.09
N LEU A 604 13.28 -27.60 0.70
CA LEU A 604 12.75 -27.74 2.05
C LEU A 604 13.86 -28.11 3.04
N THR A 605 13.75 -27.61 4.26
CA THR A 605 14.64 -27.90 5.39
C THR A 605 13.83 -28.15 6.67
N ASP A 606 14.50 -28.32 7.80
CA ASP A 606 13.92 -28.42 9.16
C ASP A 606 13.19 -27.14 9.66
N THR A 607 12.97 -26.15 8.78
CA THR A 607 12.30 -24.89 9.13
C THR A 607 10.81 -24.89 8.78
N GLN A 608 10.31 -25.87 8.03
CA GLN A 608 8.90 -26.05 7.70
C GLN A 608 8.28 -27.15 8.57
N SER A 609 7.03 -26.96 8.99
CA SER A 609 6.23 -28.02 9.63
C SER A 609 5.78 -29.09 8.63
N ALA A 610 5.48 -30.29 9.12
CA ALA A 610 4.90 -31.38 8.32
C ALA A 610 3.69 -30.96 7.46
N ALA A 611 2.82 -30.08 7.95
CA ALA A 611 1.68 -29.58 7.19
C ALA A 611 2.12 -28.67 6.01
N GLU A 612 3.05 -27.76 6.25
CA GLU A 612 3.64 -26.88 5.23
C GLU A 612 4.36 -27.71 4.15
N ILE A 613 5.15 -28.71 4.57
CA ILE A 613 5.84 -29.63 3.67
C ILE A 613 4.84 -30.30 2.72
N GLY A 614 3.73 -30.85 3.25
CA GLY A 614 2.71 -31.51 2.45
C GLY A 614 2.05 -30.57 1.44
N ASN A 615 1.68 -29.36 1.87
CA ASN A 615 1.04 -28.35 1.04
C ASN A 615 1.97 -27.86 -0.09
N LEU A 616 3.21 -27.48 0.24
CA LEU A 616 4.20 -26.98 -0.70
C LEU A 616 4.58 -28.05 -1.74
N LEU A 617 4.85 -29.28 -1.29
CA LEU A 617 5.14 -30.38 -2.22
C LEU A 617 3.96 -30.72 -3.13
N GLY A 618 2.71 -30.58 -2.64
CA GLY A 618 1.51 -30.79 -3.45
C GLY A 618 1.49 -29.95 -4.74
N LYS A 619 2.02 -28.72 -4.67
CA LYS A 619 2.14 -27.78 -5.79
C LYS A 619 3.51 -27.81 -6.49
N ALA A 620 4.52 -28.43 -5.88
CA ALA A 620 5.88 -28.45 -6.41
C ALA A 620 6.06 -29.39 -7.61
N THR A 621 7.10 -29.12 -8.39
CA THR A 621 7.66 -30.05 -9.38
C THR A 621 9.18 -30.13 -9.22
N GLY A 622 9.70 -31.31 -8.85
CA GLY A 622 11.14 -31.53 -8.73
C GLY A 622 11.78 -30.85 -7.52
N ALA A 623 11.12 -30.89 -6.36
CA ALA A 623 11.62 -30.27 -5.14
C ALA A 623 12.91 -30.96 -4.61
N GLN A 624 13.70 -30.18 -3.87
CA GLN A 624 14.85 -30.62 -3.09
C GLN A 624 14.48 -30.63 -1.61
N VAL A 625 14.98 -31.61 -0.86
CA VAL A 625 14.73 -31.76 0.58
C VAL A 625 16.06 -32.00 1.28
N THR A 626 16.42 -31.13 2.22
CA THR A 626 17.54 -31.35 3.13
C THR A 626 16.99 -31.97 4.41
N ALA A 627 17.15 -33.28 4.58
CA ALA A 627 16.50 -34.05 5.64
C ALA A 627 17.13 -33.87 7.03
N THR A 628 18.28 -33.21 7.11
CA THR A 628 18.98 -32.97 8.38
C THR A 628 18.04 -32.29 9.39
N ASN A 629 17.90 -32.88 10.58
CA ASN A 629 17.03 -32.45 11.69
C ASN A 629 15.51 -32.52 11.44
N MET A 630 15.04 -33.04 10.31
CA MET A 630 13.60 -33.32 10.14
C MET A 630 13.17 -34.46 11.06
N ASP A 631 12.01 -34.31 11.70
CA ASP A 631 11.44 -35.39 12.53
C ASP A 631 10.65 -36.40 11.69
N GLY A 632 10.17 -37.48 12.32
CA GLY A 632 9.43 -38.53 11.61
C GLY A 632 8.11 -38.05 10.99
N THR A 633 7.47 -37.01 11.54
CA THR A 633 6.25 -36.43 10.98
C THR A 633 6.52 -35.58 9.75
N ASP A 634 7.61 -34.81 9.75
CA ASP A 634 8.08 -34.05 8.59
C ASP A 634 8.45 -35.00 7.44
N LEU A 635 9.22 -36.04 7.77
CA LEU A 635 9.63 -37.07 6.81
C LEU A 635 8.45 -37.89 6.26
N ALA A 636 7.42 -38.14 7.07
CA ALA A 636 6.18 -38.76 6.59
C ALA A 636 5.44 -37.87 5.57
N ALA A 637 5.44 -36.55 5.77
CA ALA A 637 4.86 -35.60 4.82
C ALA A 637 5.63 -35.55 3.49
N VAL A 638 6.97 -35.58 3.55
CA VAL A 638 7.84 -35.74 2.37
C VAL A 638 7.51 -37.04 1.64
N SER A 639 7.43 -38.15 2.38
CA SER A 639 7.20 -39.47 1.84
C SER A 639 5.83 -39.61 1.15
N THR A 640 4.80 -38.99 1.71
CA THR A 640 3.45 -38.95 1.10
C THR A 640 3.47 -38.27 -0.27
N ASN A 641 4.36 -37.30 -0.47
CA ASN A 641 4.50 -36.53 -1.70
C ASN A 641 5.78 -36.87 -2.49
N ILE A 642 6.35 -38.05 -2.30
CA ILE A 642 7.67 -38.44 -2.82
C ILE A 642 7.80 -38.29 -4.35
N ALA A 643 6.70 -38.40 -5.10
CA ALA A 643 6.67 -38.23 -6.55
C ALA A 643 7.02 -36.79 -6.99
N LYS A 644 6.83 -35.81 -6.11
CA LYS A 644 7.09 -34.38 -6.33
C LYS A 644 8.55 -34.00 -6.06
N VAL A 645 9.29 -34.84 -5.34
CA VAL A 645 10.71 -34.68 -5.06
C VAL A 645 11.53 -35.08 -6.30
N ALA A 646 12.61 -34.36 -6.58
CA ALA A 646 13.52 -34.67 -7.68
C ALA A 646 14.24 -36.01 -7.45
N THR A 647 14.69 -36.65 -8.53
CA THR A 647 15.65 -37.77 -8.41
C THR A 647 16.91 -37.27 -7.73
N ASP A 648 17.44 -38.02 -6.76
CA ASP A 648 18.51 -37.58 -5.87
C ASP A 648 18.19 -36.25 -5.14
N GLY A 649 16.89 -35.97 -4.93
CA GLY A 649 16.40 -34.75 -4.34
C GLY A 649 16.43 -34.69 -2.82
N ILE A 650 16.53 -35.84 -2.14
CA ILE A 650 16.69 -35.89 -0.67
C ILE A 650 18.19 -35.95 -0.35
N THR A 651 18.67 -34.96 0.40
CA THR A 651 20.08 -34.76 0.76
C THR A 651 20.22 -34.53 2.27
N GLY A 652 21.45 -34.38 2.77
CA GLY A 652 21.72 -34.21 4.21
C GLY A 652 21.66 -35.51 5.00
N THR A 653 21.33 -35.44 6.28
CA THR A 653 21.20 -36.60 7.16
C THR A 653 19.74 -37.02 7.27
N LEU A 654 19.36 -38.13 6.64
CA LEU A 654 18.03 -38.72 6.74
C LEU A 654 17.96 -39.61 7.99
N ALA A 655 17.33 -39.12 9.04
CA ALA A 655 17.14 -39.85 10.30
C ALA A 655 15.83 -40.64 10.27
N LEU A 656 15.91 -41.95 10.04
CA LEU A 656 14.78 -42.86 10.12
C LEU A 656 14.58 -43.31 11.57
N SER A 657 13.69 -42.62 12.29
CA SER A 657 13.25 -42.97 13.64
C SER A 657 11.83 -43.52 13.63
N THR A 658 11.51 -44.41 14.56
CA THR A 658 10.23 -45.14 14.67
C THR A 658 9.04 -44.25 15.04
N THR A 659 9.27 -43.02 15.49
CA THR A 659 8.18 -42.10 15.83
C THR A 659 7.69 -41.36 14.59
N GLY A 660 6.64 -41.88 13.95
CA GLY A 660 5.90 -41.17 12.88
C GLY A 660 6.13 -41.68 11.46
N LEU A 661 6.97 -42.70 11.25
CA LEU A 661 7.21 -43.32 9.95
C LEU A 661 6.73 -44.77 9.93
N ASP A 662 5.96 -45.16 8.91
CA ASP A 662 5.59 -46.55 8.66
C ASP A 662 6.50 -47.20 7.59
N ALA A 663 6.34 -48.50 7.38
CA ALA A 663 7.11 -49.26 6.39
C ALA A 663 7.00 -48.70 4.96
N THR A 664 5.84 -48.16 4.58
CA THR A 664 5.65 -47.55 3.25
C THR A 664 6.44 -46.26 3.16
N ALA A 665 6.39 -45.44 4.22
CA ALA A 665 7.06 -44.17 4.29
C ALA A 665 8.58 -44.34 4.18
N ILE A 666 9.13 -45.32 4.92
CA ILE A 666 10.54 -45.72 4.88
C ILE A 666 10.95 -46.17 3.47
N GLY A 667 10.17 -47.07 2.85
CA GLY A 667 10.49 -47.56 1.50
C GLY A 667 10.52 -46.46 0.44
N ASN A 668 9.60 -45.51 0.50
CA ASN A 668 9.58 -44.33 -0.37
C ASN A 668 10.82 -43.44 -0.16
N LEU A 669 11.17 -43.16 1.09
CA LEU A 669 12.32 -42.31 1.45
C LEU A 669 13.65 -42.97 1.07
N LEU A 670 13.78 -44.29 1.15
CA LEU A 670 15.00 -45.00 0.71
C LEU A 670 15.01 -45.36 -0.78
N GLY A 671 14.00 -44.92 -1.53
CA GLY A 671 13.87 -45.15 -2.96
C GLY A 671 14.81 -44.28 -3.82
N ALA A 672 14.52 -44.21 -5.12
CA ALA A 672 15.34 -43.48 -6.11
C ALA A 672 15.48 -41.97 -5.87
N LYS A 673 14.71 -41.39 -4.95
CA LYS A 673 14.69 -39.95 -4.66
C LYS A 673 15.76 -39.51 -3.66
N THR A 674 16.35 -40.41 -2.88
CA THR A 674 17.44 -40.06 -1.96
C THR A 674 18.79 -40.06 -2.64
N ALA A 675 19.56 -38.98 -2.52
CA ALA A 675 20.86 -38.86 -3.14
C ALA A 675 21.83 -39.91 -2.61
N THR A 676 22.76 -40.37 -3.46
CA THR A 676 23.83 -41.28 -3.03
C THR A 676 24.81 -40.66 -2.05
N THR A 677 24.82 -39.34 -1.92
CA THR A 677 25.63 -38.58 -0.95
C THR A 677 24.87 -38.25 0.33
N ALA A 678 23.59 -38.62 0.44
CA ALA A 678 22.82 -38.42 1.66
C ALA A 678 23.25 -39.46 2.70
N THR A 679 23.46 -39.02 3.94
CA THR A 679 23.75 -39.95 5.03
C THR A 679 22.43 -40.44 5.61
N VAL A 680 22.12 -41.72 5.47
CA VAL A 680 20.96 -42.31 6.14
C VAL A 680 21.39 -42.84 7.50
N ASN A 681 20.78 -42.31 8.56
CA ASN A 681 20.89 -42.84 9.91
C ASN A 681 19.56 -43.51 10.25
N VAL A 682 19.61 -44.76 10.67
CA VAL A 682 18.44 -45.46 11.18
C VAL A 682 18.59 -45.53 12.69
N ASP A 683 17.56 -45.15 13.43
CA ASP A 683 17.48 -45.22 14.87
C ASP A 683 16.27 -46.07 15.29
N THR A 684 16.54 -47.27 15.79
CA THR A 684 15.49 -48.19 16.28
C THR A 684 15.27 -48.09 17.80
N ALA A 685 15.88 -47.10 18.49
CA ALA A 685 15.99 -47.01 19.95
C ALA A 685 14.80 -46.43 20.72
N SER A 686 13.67 -46.14 20.07
CA SER A 686 12.52 -45.59 20.80
C SER A 686 11.74 -46.67 21.58
N ASP A 687 10.96 -46.23 22.58
CA ASP A 687 10.06 -47.06 23.41
C ASP A 687 9.03 -47.89 22.61
N THR A 688 8.88 -47.71 21.29
CA THR A 688 8.01 -48.54 20.43
C THR A 688 8.74 -49.42 19.41
N GLY A 689 10.04 -49.23 19.18
CA GLY A 689 10.85 -49.99 18.19
C GLY A 689 10.36 -49.88 16.74
N MET A 690 11.15 -50.39 15.78
CA MET A 690 10.69 -50.65 14.41
C MET A 690 10.01 -52.02 14.38
N ASP A 691 8.85 -52.13 13.72
CA ASP A 691 8.22 -53.43 13.49
C ASP A 691 8.91 -54.23 12.37
N ALA A 692 8.49 -55.49 12.18
CA ALA A 692 9.09 -56.37 11.18
C ALA A 692 8.91 -55.85 9.73
N ALA A 693 7.84 -55.10 9.44
CA ALA A 693 7.58 -54.53 8.12
C ALA A 693 8.45 -53.29 7.87
N GLU A 694 8.61 -52.43 8.88
CA GLU A 694 9.48 -51.26 8.85
C GLU A 694 10.94 -51.65 8.68
N LEU A 695 11.40 -52.66 9.43
CA LEU A 695 12.74 -53.20 9.29
C LEU A 695 12.96 -53.84 7.91
N THR A 696 11.96 -54.54 7.37
CA THR A 696 12.01 -55.07 5.99
C THR A 696 12.15 -53.93 4.96
N ALA A 697 11.47 -52.80 5.16
CA ALA A 697 11.57 -51.64 4.27
C ALA A 697 12.95 -50.96 4.35
N VAL A 698 13.52 -50.82 5.56
CA VAL A 698 14.92 -50.36 5.74
C VAL A 698 15.88 -51.29 5.01
N ALA A 699 15.68 -52.60 5.15
CA ALA A 699 16.52 -53.63 4.55
C ALA A 699 16.46 -53.60 3.00
N GLN A 700 15.30 -53.34 2.41
CA GLN A 700 15.17 -53.18 0.95
C GLN A 700 15.84 -51.89 0.43
N GLY A 701 15.97 -50.86 1.28
CA GLY A 701 16.58 -49.57 0.97
C GLY A 701 18.08 -49.49 1.23
N LEU A 702 18.71 -50.58 1.68
CA LEU A 702 20.12 -50.65 2.12
C LEU A 702 21.11 -50.08 1.11
N ALA A 703 20.80 -50.12 -0.20
CA ALA A 703 21.64 -49.55 -1.27
C ALA A 703 22.05 -48.07 -1.04
N LYS A 704 21.36 -47.32 -0.18
CA LYS A 704 21.61 -45.89 0.11
C LYS A 704 22.01 -45.59 1.57
N ILE A 705 22.22 -46.61 2.39
CA ILE A 705 22.52 -46.45 3.82
C ILE A 705 24.03 -46.44 4.08
N ASP A 706 24.57 -45.35 4.63
CA ASP A 706 25.99 -45.25 4.96
C ASP A 706 26.32 -45.82 6.36
N ALA A 707 25.35 -45.77 7.28
CA ALA A 707 25.44 -46.34 8.62
C ALA A 707 24.06 -46.74 9.16
N LEU A 708 23.89 -48.01 9.53
CA LEU A 708 22.69 -48.52 10.20
C LEU A 708 23.01 -48.73 11.69
N THR A 709 22.28 -48.04 12.57
CA THR A 709 22.34 -48.22 14.02
C THR A 709 21.08 -48.91 14.50
N ILE A 710 21.21 -50.08 15.10
CA ILE A 710 20.08 -50.82 15.66
C ILE A 710 20.24 -50.85 17.18
N ASP A 711 19.25 -50.33 17.90
CA ASP A 711 19.03 -50.58 19.33
C ASP A 711 17.97 -51.68 19.50
N THR A 712 18.29 -52.65 20.35
CA THR A 712 17.62 -53.94 20.50
C THR A 712 16.74 -53.98 21.75
N THR A 713 16.13 -52.86 22.15
CA THR A 713 15.19 -52.81 23.27
C THR A 713 13.85 -53.53 22.98
N HIS A 714 13.64 -54.00 21.74
CA HIS A 714 12.47 -54.75 21.26
C HIS A 714 12.89 -55.98 20.43
N PRO A 715 12.13 -57.10 20.47
CA PRO A 715 12.50 -58.33 19.79
C PRO A 715 12.51 -58.18 18.26
N VAL A 716 13.66 -58.41 17.64
CA VAL A 716 13.83 -58.38 16.18
C VAL A 716 13.64 -59.80 15.63
N GLN A 717 12.45 -60.13 15.12
CA GLN A 717 12.22 -61.35 14.33
C GLN A 717 11.99 -60.99 12.85
N GLY A 718 13.02 -61.12 12.02
CA GLY A 718 12.94 -60.84 10.59
C GLY A 718 14.16 -61.33 9.79
N GLN A 719 13.93 -61.76 8.56
CA GLN A 719 14.91 -62.32 7.63
C GLN A 719 15.82 -61.20 7.08
N ALA A 720 17.13 -61.42 7.10
CA ALA A 720 18.13 -60.45 6.64
C ALA A 720 18.03 -60.12 5.16
N ALA A 721 18.26 -58.85 4.81
CA ALA A 721 18.59 -58.43 3.45
C ALA A 721 20.10 -58.37 3.24
N ASP A 722 20.48 -58.34 1.96
CA ASP A 722 21.84 -58.22 1.46
C ASP A 722 22.51 -56.89 1.89
N ILE A 723 23.61 -56.97 2.65
CA ILE A 723 24.41 -55.83 3.11
C ILE A 723 25.75 -55.65 2.37
N SER A 724 25.97 -56.32 1.24
CA SER A 724 27.26 -56.30 0.54
C SER A 724 27.78 -54.88 0.21
N GLY A 725 29.05 -54.62 0.55
CA GLY A 725 29.84 -53.42 0.25
C GLY A 725 29.77 -52.29 1.29
N ARG A 726 29.22 -52.51 2.49
CA ARG A 726 28.83 -51.42 3.42
C ARG A 726 29.30 -51.61 4.85
N SER A 727 29.42 -50.51 5.60
CA SER A 727 29.67 -50.50 7.04
C SER A 727 28.36 -50.49 7.84
N PHE A 728 28.23 -51.41 8.79
CA PHE A 728 27.06 -51.62 9.66
C PHE A 728 27.52 -51.54 11.13
N SER A 729 26.77 -50.90 12.03
CA SER A 729 27.13 -50.75 13.46
C SER A 729 25.94 -50.98 14.40
N LEU A 730 25.96 -52.03 15.21
CA LEU A 730 24.90 -52.38 16.17
C LEU A 730 25.18 -51.79 17.57
N THR A 731 24.25 -51.09 18.22
CA THR A 731 24.41 -50.60 19.62
C THR A 731 23.12 -50.77 20.41
N GLY A 732 23.04 -51.71 21.37
CA GLY A 732 21.82 -51.98 22.16
C GLY A 732 22.04 -52.50 23.59
N THR A 733 20.98 -52.52 24.42
CA THR A 733 21.07 -52.65 25.91
C THR A 733 20.18 -53.69 26.64
N ASP A 734 19.54 -54.71 26.02
CA ASP A 734 18.80 -55.74 26.80
C ASP A 734 18.96 -57.20 26.32
N THR A 735 18.59 -58.14 27.20
CA THR A 735 19.26 -59.39 27.58
C THR A 735 18.41 -60.64 27.37
N THR A 736 17.43 -60.62 26.46
CA THR A 736 16.58 -61.80 26.22
C THR A 736 16.40 -62.10 24.73
N THR A 737 17.23 -63.03 24.22
CA THR A 737 17.00 -63.84 23.00
C THR A 737 16.64 -63.08 21.73
N ASP A 738 17.59 -62.28 21.21
CA ASP A 738 17.52 -61.74 19.85
C ASP A 738 18.69 -62.26 19.00
N TYR A 739 18.40 -62.70 17.78
CA TYR A 739 19.41 -63.02 16.77
C TYR A 739 19.20 -62.07 15.59
N LEU A 740 20.12 -61.12 15.40
CA LEU A 740 20.12 -60.29 14.19
C LEU A 740 20.70 -61.11 13.03
N GLN A 741 19.89 -61.45 12.03
CA GLN A 741 20.41 -62.05 10.80
C GLN A 741 20.90 -60.94 9.86
N LEU A 742 22.14 -61.07 9.38
CA LEU A 742 22.74 -60.31 8.29
C LEU A 742 22.99 -61.29 7.13
N ALA A 743 22.85 -60.87 5.88
CA ALA A 743 23.23 -61.66 4.71
C ALA A 743 24.06 -60.82 3.75
N THR A 744 25.10 -61.37 3.15
CA THR A 744 25.83 -60.78 2.01
C THR A 744 25.57 -61.65 0.79
N THR A 745 25.24 -61.09 -0.38
CA THR A 745 24.94 -61.90 -1.58
C THR A 745 26.05 -61.90 -2.63
N SER A 746 26.96 -60.92 -2.62
CA SER A 746 28.18 -60.94 -3.45
C SER A 746 29.19 -59.82 -3.12
N GLY A 747 30.49 -60.13 -3.03
CA GLY A 747 31.56 -59.12 -2.93
C GLY A 747 32.57 -59.38 -1.82
N ASP A 748 33.59 -58.51 -1.70
CA ASP A 748 34.43 -58.43 -0.50
C ASP A 748 33.85 -57.35 0.43
N ASP A 749 33.21 -57.73 1.54
CA ASP A 749 32.45 -56.80 2.40
C ASP A 749 33.18 -56.41 3.70
N THR A 750 32.77 -55.34 4.41
CA THR A 750 33.36 -54.97 5.73
C THR A 750 32.28 -54.62 6.77
N ILE A 751 31.98 -55.54 7.70
CA ILE A 751 30.97 -55.40 8.76
C ILE A 751 31.65 -54.97 10.07
N THR A 752 31.20 -53.92 10.77
CA THR A 752 31.83 -53.45 12.02
C THR A 752 30.90 -53.52 13.24
N LEU A 753 31.04 -54.53 14.09
CA LEU A 753 30.15 -54.74 15.25
C LEU A 753 30.71 -54.04 16.50
N THR A 754 30.01 -53.05 17.09
CA THR A 754 30.48 -52.31 18.28
C THR A 754 29.46 -52.34 19.42
N ASN A 755 29.68 -53.15 20.47
CA ASN A 755 28.76 -53.26 21.60
C ASN A 755 29.23 -52.38 22.75
N ALA A 756 28.56 -51.25 22.95
CA ALA A 756 28.92 -50.28 24.00
C ALA A 756 28.59 -50.76 25.44
N THR A 757 28.12 -51.99 25.65
CA THR A 757 27.67 -52.51 26.95
C THR A 757 28.42 -53.76 27.43
N THR A 758 28.19 -54.14 28.69
CA THR A 758 28.80 -55.30 29.36
C THR A 758 28.05 -56.62 29.15
N THR A 759 27.06 -56.68 28.26
CA THR A 759 26.18 -57.85 28.05
C THR A 759 26.31 -58.43 26.65
N SER A 760 26.25 -59.76 26.52
CA SER A 760 26.44 -60.48 25.25
C SER A 760 25.29 -60.24 24.25
N ALA A 761 25.62 -59.83 23.03
CA ALA A 761 24.67 -59.74 21.91
C ALA A 761 24.87 -60.90 20.91
N SER A 762 23.79 -61.51 20.40
CA SER A 762 23.85 -62.61 19.41
C SER A 762 23.57 -62.11 17.98
N VAL A 763 24.49 -62.35 17.04
CA VAL A 763 24.38 -61.94 15.63
C VAL A 763 24.58 -63.16 14.73
N ILE A 764 23.75 -63.33 13.71
CA ILE A 764 23.93 -64.36 12.66
C ILE A 764 24.36 -63.65 11.38
N VAL A 765 25.48 -64.05 10.76
CA VAL A 765 25.96 -63.51 9.49
C VAL A 765 25.95 -64.61 8.44
N HIS A 766 25.12 -64.49 7.41
CA HIS A 766 25.15 -65.32 6.22
C HIS A 766 26.14 -64.68 5.23
N ALA A 767 27.26 -65.33 4.98
CA ALA A 767 28.34 -64.76 4.17
C ALA A 767 28.29 -65.21 2.70
N SER A 768 28.70 -64.30 1.80
CA SER A 768 28.61 -64.45 0.35
C SER A 768 29.78 -65.26 -0.26
N THR A 769 29.84 -65.32 -1.58
CA THR A 769 30.90 -65.99 -2.36
C THR A 769 32.23 -65.22 -2.46
N GLY A 770 32.40 -64.08 -1.77
CA GLY A 770 33.64 -63.28 -1.75
C GLY A 770 34.38 -63.25 -0.40
N THR A 771 35.31 -62.29 -0.22
CA THR A 771 36.17 -62.16 0.98
C THR A 771 35.61 -61.12 1.95
N ASP A 772 34.72 -61.55 2.85
CA ASP A 772 34.10 -60.65 3.82
C ASP A 772 35.01 -60.41 5.05
N THR A 773 35.20 -59.14 5.41
CA THR A 773 35.88 -58.65 6.61
C THR A 773 34.87 -58.30 7.70
N ILE A 774 35.06 -58.81 8.92
CA ILE A 774 34.28 -58.40 10.08
C ILE A 774 35.22 -57.82 11.13
N ALA A 775 35.01 -56.56 11.49
CA ALA A 775 35.74 -55.84 12.53
C ALA A 775 34.89 -55.76 13.79
N PHE A 776 35.47 -56.09 14.95
CA PHE A 776 34.81 -55.93 16.25
C PHE A 776 35.36 -54.67 16.94
N GLY A 777 34.46 -53.82 17.44
CA GLY A 777 34.76 -52.69 18.30
C GLY A 777 34.95 -53.14 19.75
N THR A 778 34.33 -52.45 20.70
CA THR A 778 34.32 -52.83 22.14
C THR A 778 33.10 -53.71 22.46
N GLY A 779 33.14 -54.51 23.53
CA GLY A 779 32.00 -55.29 24.07
C GLY A 779 31.99 -56.80 23.78
N THR A 780 30.96 -57.50 24.28
CA THR A 780 30.84 -58.97 24.23
C THR A 780 29.82 -59.39 23.16
N PHE A 781 30.19 -60.33 22.27
CA PHE A 781 29.32 -60.82 21.19
C PHE A 781 29.36 -62.33 21.04
N SER A 782 28.23 -62.92 20.64
CA SER A 782 28.12 -64.28 20.12
C SER A 782 27.75 -64.19 18.63
N VAL A 783 28.71 -64.43 17.74
CA VAL A 783 28.48 -64.35 16.28
C VAL A 783 28.42 -65.73 15.67
N LEU A 784 27.29 -66.07 15.06
CA LEU A 784 27.06 -67.28 14.28
C LEU A 784 27.26 -66.98 12.79
N PHE A 785 28.05 -67.80 12.10
CA PHE A 785 28.25 -67.70 10.65
C PHE A 785 27.45 -68.79 9.94
N ASP A 786 26.75 -68.44 8.86
CA ASP A 786 26.06 -69.37 7.97
C ASP A 786 26.65 -69.19 6.54
N HIS A 787 26.94 -70.28 5.83
CA HIS A 787 27.45 -70.24 4.46
C HIS A 787 26.34 -70.67 3.52
N THR A 788 26.03 -69.85 2.51
CA THR A 788 25.12 -70.33 1.46
C THR A 788 25.75 -71.53 0.73
N ALA A 789 24.98 -72.62 0.64
CA ALA A 789 25.31 -74.00 0.23
C ALA A 789 26.03 -74.25 -1.13
N ASP A 790 26.82 -73.32 -1.68
CA ASP A 790 27.56 -73.50 -2.94
C ASP A 790 29.08 -73.73 -2.79
N GLY A 791 29.65 -73.55 -1.60
CA GLY A 791 31.02 -73.96 -1.28
C GLY A 791 32.13 -73.15 -1.97
N THR A 792 31.85 -71.94 -2.50
CA THR A 792 32.82 -71.20 -3.34
C THR A 792 33.38 -69.88 -2.80
N GLY A 793 32.98 -69.44 -1.59
CA GLY A 793 33.49 -68.21 -0.93
C GLY A 793 34.42 -68.47 0.26
N GLY A 794 35.16 -67.46 0.72
CA GLY A 794 36.05 -67.56 1.88
C GLY A 794 36.05 -66.29 2.74
N ASN A 795 35.57 -66.37 3.98
CA ASN A 795 35.50 -65.22 4.89
C ASN A 795 36.88 -64.91 5.50
N SER A 796 37.24 -63.62 5.61
CA SER A 796 38.48 -63.14 6.23
C SER A 796 38.18 -62.16 7.37
N ILE A 797 38.03 -62.67 8.60
CA ILE A 797 37.85 -61.82 9.79
C ILE A 797 39.15 -61.07 10.08
N THR A 798 39.13 -59.73 10.10
CA THR A 798 40.31 -58.92 10.49
C THR A 798 39.89 -57.81 11.44
N GLY A 799 40.56 -57.73 12.60
CA GLY A 799 40.24 -56.77 13.68
C GLY A 799 39.39 -57.39 14.78
N PHE A 800 40.04 -57.90 15.82
CA PHE A 800 39.40 -58.56 16.95
C PHE A 800 39.84 -57.87 18.24
N ASP A 801 38.91 -57.26 18.96
CA ASP A 801 39.07 -56.81 20.34
C ASP A 801 37.86 -57.32 21.14
N VAL A 802 37.99 -58.52 21.71
CA VAL A 802 37.09 -58.91 22.79
C VAL A 802 37.54 -58.15 24.02
N GLY A 803 36.71 -57.20 24.46
CA GLY A 803 36.78 -56.81 25.86
C GLY A 803 36.67 -58.06 26.74
N ASP A 804 37.40 -58.08 27.86
CA ASP A 804 37.55 -59.21 28.78
C ASP A 804 36.27 -60.07 28.91
N GLY A 805 36.18 -61.19 28.17
CA GLY A 805 35.19 -62.27 28.45
C GLY A 805 34.12 -62.62 27.39
N GLY A 806 34.33 -62.42 26.08
CA GLY A 806 33.39 -62.92 25.05
C GLY A 806 33.72 -64.28 24.43
N ASP A 807 32.72 -65.15 24.29
CA ASP A 807 32.79 -66.45 23.61
C ASP A 807 32.40 -66.31 22.12
N VAL A 808 33.25 -66.79 21.20
CA VAL A 808 32.98 -66.85 19.75
C VAL A 808 32.40 -68.21 19.38
N LEU A 809 31.27 -68.26 18.68
CA LEU A 809 30.54 -69.51 18.39
C LEU A 809 30.27 -69.66 16.88
N ALA A 810 31.17 -70.35 16.15
CA ALA A 810 31.10 -70.44 14.70
C ALA A 810 30.43 -71.73 14.18
N PHE A 811 29.56 -71.50 13.19
CA PHE A 811 28.87 -72.38 12.22
C PHE A 811 27.64 -73.19 12.67
N LYS A 812 26.52 -72.94 11.98
CA LYS A 812 25.34 -73.79 11.92
C LYS A 812 25.00 -73.95 10.45
N ASP A 813 24.85 -75.19 9.98
CA ASP A 813 24.06 -75.44 8.77
C ASP A 813 22.67 -75.94 9.12
N ASN A 814 21.70 -75.41 8.39
CA ASN A 814 20.30 -75.23 8.72
C ASN A 814 19.44 -76.39 8.17
N THR A 815 18.67 -77.10 9.02
CA THR A 815 17.62 -78.11 8.69
C THR A 815 17.93 -79.28 7.73
N ASP A 816 19.00 -79.23 6.94
CA ASP A 816 19.55 -80.26 6.06
C ASP A 816 20.84 -80.85 6.68
N LEU A 817 20.86 -81.04 8.01
CA LEU A 817 21.91 -81.81 8.69
C LEU A 817 21.76 -83.29 8.32
N ASP A 818 22.12 -83.64 7.10
CA ASP A 818 22.30 -85.03 6.68
C ASP A 818 23.64 -85.55 7.21
N LEU A 819 23.61 -86.06 8.44
CA LEU A 819 24.71 -86.77 9.09
C LEU A 819 25.08 -88.09 8.38
N SER A 820 24.45 -88.45 7.25
CA SER A 820 24.73 -89.67 6.49
C SER A 820 26.05 -89.64 5.71
N GLY A 821 26.73 -88.48 5.65
CA GLY A 821 28.10 -88.37 5.14
C GLY A 821 28.24 -88.38 3.62
N THR A 822 27.24 -87.94 2.86
CA THR A 822 27.30 -87.97 1.38
C THR A 822 27.65 -86.65 0.68
N ALA A 823 27.75 -85.52 1.39
CA ALA A 823 28.22 -84.25 0.81
C ALA A 823 29.71 -84.03 1.17
N SER A 824 30.57 -84.01 0.16
CA SER A 824 31.98 -83.66 0.29
C SER A 824 32.17 -82.19 -0.06
N GLU A 825 32.07 -81.30 0.92
CA GLU A 825 32.53 -79.93 0.76
C GLU A 825 33.98 -79.82 1.23
N THR A 826 34.85 -79.31 0.37
CA THR A 826 36.27 -79.09 0.68
C THR A 826 36.44 -77.63 1.04
N PHE A 827 36.76 -77.32 2.29
CA PHE A 827 37.12 -75.95 2.68
C PHE A 827 38.40 -75.52 1.94
N ALA A 828 38.28 -74.53 1.05
CA ALA A 828 39.45 -73.83 0.54
C ALA A 828 40.04 -72.95 1.66
N LYS A 829 41.37 -72.92 1.77
CA LYS A 829 42.14 -72.25 2.83
C LYS A 829 41.90 -70.73 2.84
N GLY A 830 40.91 -70.28 3.60
CA GLY A 830 40.82 -68.88 4.06
C GLY A 830 41.74 -68.66 5.25
N ASN A 831 42.64 -67.68 5.18
CA ASN A 831 43.48 -67.28 6.32
C ASN A 831 42.61 -66.48 7.32
N ILE A 832 42.51 -66.93 8.58
CA ILE A 832 42.00 -66.09 9.67
C ILE A 832 43.18 -65.24 10.18
N GLY A 833 43.40 -64.08 9.56
CA GLY A 833 44.50 -63.18 9.95
C GLY A 833 44.10 -62.29 11.12
N ILE A 834 44.40 -62.71 12.36
CA ILE A 834 44.12 -61.91 13.58
C ILE A 834 45.34 -61.05 13.93
N PRO A 835 45.29 -59.70 13.83
CA PRO A 835 46.49 -58.89 14.04
C PRO A 835 46.80 -58.58 15.51
N ASN A 836 45.86 -58.80 16.44
CA ASN A 836 45.98 -58.48 17.88
C ASN A 836 45.46 -59.64 18.76
N GLN A 837 45.96 -59.72 20.00
CA GLN A 837 45.67 -60.83 20.93
C GLN A 837 44.20 -60.90 21.35
N VAL A 838 43.58 -62.08 21.21
CA VAL A 838 42.20 -62.37 21.59
C VAL A 838 42.15 -63.05 22.97
N SER A 839 41.36 -62.56 23.93
CA SER A 839 41.07 -63.27 25.20
C SER A 839 39.60 -63.73 25.25
N GLY A 840 39.35 -64.99 24.86
CA GLY A 840 38.02 -65.63 24.83
C GLY A 840 38.07 -67.02 24.17
N ASN A 841 37.08 -67.88 24.41
CA ASN A 841 37.03 -69.21 23.78
C ASN A 841 36.51 -69.11 22.33
N VAL A 842 37.17 -69.81 21.40
CA VAL A 842 36.71 -69.93 20.01
C VAL A 842 36.12 -71.32 19.79
N ILE A 843 34.82 -71.41 19.47
CA ILE A 843 34.17 -72.67 19.11
C ILE A 843 34.03 -72.76 17.59
N VAL A 844 34.59 -73.80 16.97
CA VAL A 844 34.49 -74.04 15.52
C VAL A 844 33.70 -75.33 15.28
N ALA A 845 32.56 -75.27 14.59
CA ALA A 845 31.83 -76.45 14.12
C ALA A 845 32.13 -76.74 12.64
N THR A 846 32.44 -78.00 12.27
CA THR A 846 32.64 -78.38 10.86
C THR A 846 32.01 -79.73 10.50
N ASN A 847 31.48 -79.82 9.28
CA ASN A 847 30.65 -80.93 8.80
C ASN A 847 31.45 -82.18 8.41
N ALA A 848 32.75 -82.07 8.14
CA ALA A 848 33.57 -83.22 7.75
C ALA A 848 35.07 -83.01 7.99
N ILE A 849 35.63 -83.77 8.92
CA ILE A 849 37.09 -84.00 9.02
C ILE A 849 37.39 -85.46 8.71
N THR A 850 38.61 -85.76 8.28
CA THR A 850 39.09 -87.14 8.10
C THR A 850 40.00 -87.60 9.24
N GLY A 851 40.47 -86.66 10.08
CA GLY A 851 41.19 -86.94 11.32
C GLY A 851 41.76 -85.67 11.98
N ALA A 852 42.42 -85.84 13.12
CA ALA A 852 42.93 -84.73 13.95
C ALA A 852 43.88 -83.76 13.22
N SER A 853 44.60 -84.21 12.18
CA SER A 853 45.48 -83.35 11.37
C SER A 853 44.74 -82.25 10.60
N ASP A 854 43.47 -82.50 10.26
CA ASP A 854 42.62 -81.47 9.64
C ASP A 854 42.33 -80.36 10.66
N ILE A 855 42.13 -80.73 11.93
CA ILE A 855 41.94 -79.80 13.05
C ILE A 855 43.22 -79.03 13.38
N GLU A 856 44.38 -79.70 13.42
CA GLU A 856 45.69 -79.04 13.59
C GLU A 856 45.93 -77.98 12.50
N THR A 857 45.57 -78.28 11.25
CA THR A 857 45.67 -77.33 10.14
C THR A 857 44.69 -76.16 10.28
N MET A 858 43.47 -76.42 10.75
CA MET A 858 42.47 -75.38 11.02
C MET A 858 42.88 -74.45 12.16
N LEU A 859 43.45 -75.00 13.24
CA LEU A 859 43.92 -74.24 14.40
C LEU A 859 45.25 -73.51 14.12
N ALA A 860 46.15 -74.07 13.32
CA ALA A 860 47.39 -73.41 12.88
C ALA A 860 47.14 -72.11 12.11
N ASN A 861 45.99 -72.01 11.44
CA ASN A 861 45.58 -70.80 10.71
C ASN A 861 44.95 -69.72 11.63
N GLN A 862 44.93 -69.90 12.95
CA GLN A 862 44.35 -68.97 13.94
C GLN A 862 45.42 -68.29 14.83
N SER A 863 46.54 -67.85 14.23
CA SER A 863 47.62 -67.14 14.94
C SER A 863 47.08 -65.95 15.76
N GLY A 864 47.32 -65.94 17.08
CA GLY A 864 47.02 -64.79 17.97
C GLY A 864 45.91 -64.96 19.02
N VAL A 865 45.31 -66.15 19.18
CA VAL A 865 44.25 -66.41 20.18
C VAL A 865 44.84 -66.86 21.53
N THR A 866 44.45 -66.25 22.65
CA THR A 866 44.92 -66.56 24.03
C THR A 866 43.84 -67.13 24.97
N GLY A 867 42.67 -67.47 24.45
CA GLY A 867 41.67 -68.32 25.13
C GLY A 867 41.57 -69.67 24.43
N GLY A 868 41.30 -70.75 25.15
CA GLY A 868 41.28 -72.10 24.57
C GLY A 868 40.28 -72.25 23.43
N ALA A 869 40.68 -72.91 22.34
CA ALA A 869 39.78 -73.19 21.22
C ALA A 869 39.14 -74.58 21.38
N VAL A 870 37.81 -74.67 21.26
CA VAL A 870 37.06 -75.95 21.24
C VAL A 870 36.55 -76.19 19.82
N VAL A 871 36.96 -77.26 19.16
CA VAL A 871 36.49 -77.59 17.81
C VAL A 871 35.56 -78.79 17.87
N VAL A 872 34.32 -78.65 17.39
CA VAL A 872 33.33 -79.74 17.32
C VAL A 872 33.17 -80.16 15.86
N ALA A 873 33.63 -81.34 15.48
CA ALA A 873 33.68 -81.76 14.09
C ALA A 873 33.06 -83.14 13.88
N TYR A 874 32.33 -83.35 12.78
CA TYR A 874 31.97 -84.70 12.37
C TYR A 874 33.14 -85.36 11.65
N ASN A 875 33.70 -86.40 12.24
CA ASN A 875 34.79 -87.14 11.64
C ASN A 875 34.23 -88.21 10.72
N THR A 876 34.39 -88.00 9.41
CA THR A 876 33.91 -88.89 8.36
C THR A 876 34.59 -90.26 8.39
N SER A 877 35.83 -90.36 8.88
CA SER A 877 36.52 -91.63 9.07
C SER A 877 35.93 -92.44 10.24
N THR A 878 35.46 -91.77 11.29
CA THR A 878 34.92 -92.43 12.49
C THR A 878 33.38 -92.41 12.54
N THR A 879 32.73 -91.68 11.64
CA THR A 879 31.28 -91.45 11.55
C THR A 879 30.66 -90.90 12.84
N ARG A 880 31.42 -90.09 13.61
CA ARG A 880 30.98 -89.54 14.89
C ARG A 880 31.37 -88.08 15.03
N THR A 881 30.60 -87.36 15.84
CA THR A 881 30.93 -85.99 16.23
C THR A 881 31.97 -86.02 17.35
N GLU A 882 33.06 -85.33 17.14
CA GLU A 882 34.26 -85.33 17.98
C GLU A 882 34.53 -83.89 18.46
N VAL A 883 34.86 -83.74 19.74
CA VAL A 883 35.17 -82.45 20.36
C VAL A 883 36.66 -82.42 20.68
N TYR A 884 37.36 -81.52 20.01
CA TYR A 884 38.78 -81.27 20.13
C TYR A 884 39.02 -79.97 20.90
N PHE A 885 40.14 -79.88 21.61
CA PHE A 885 40.54 -78.66 22.30
C PHE A 885 42.01 -78.40 22.12
N ASP A 886 42.34 -77.13 21.94
CA ASP A 886 43.71 -76.65 22.04
C ASP A 886 44.04 -76.40 23.51
N SER A 887 44.90 -77.26 24.07
CA SER A 887 45.22 -77.26 25.49
C SER A 887 46.19 -76.16 25.94
N ASP A 888 46.85 -75.46 25.02
CA ASP A 888 47.95 -74.56 25.37
C ASP A 888 47.52 -73.12 25.64
N GLY A 889 46.25 -72.78 25.36
CA GLY A 889 45.65 -71.49 25.72
C GLY A 889 46.36 -70.26 25.11
N ALA A 890 47.31 -70.44 24.20
CA ALA A 890 48.00 -69.39 23.47
C ALA A 890 48.38 -69.96 22.11
N ASN A 891 47.50 -69.76 21.12
CA ASN A 891 47.68 -70.23 19.77
C ASN A 891 48.81 -69.43 19.10
N ASP A 892 50.04 -69.94 19.19
CA ASP A 892 51.27 -69.36 18.63
C ASP A 892 51.43 -69.60 17.12
N GLY A 893 50.40 -70.15 16.49
CA GLY A 893 50.39 -70.49 15.06
C GLY A 893 51.21 -71.73 14.71
N SER A 894 51.69 -72.52 15.69
CA SER A 894 52.40 -73.77 15.41
C SER A 894 51.48 -74.94 15.04
N GLY A 895 50.20 -74.90 15.48
CA GLY A 895 49.22 -75.98 15.30
C GLY A 895 49.59 -77.30 15.99
N ALA A 896 50.46 -77.28 17.00
CA ALA A 896 51.23 -78.46 17.38
C ALA A 896 50.59 -79.38 18.45
N GLU A 897 49.58 -78.96 19.21
CA GLU A 897 48.91 -79.82 20.21
C GLU A 897 47.38 -79.65 20.22
N VAL A 898 46.69 -80.56 19.51
CA VAL A 898 45.23 -80.69 19.57
C VAL A 898 44.87 -81.95 20.34
N THR A 899 44.16 -81.82 21.45
CA THR A 899 43.69 -82.97 22.24
C THR A 899 42.22 -83.24 21.95
N LEU A 900 41.88 -84.46 21.51
CA LEU A 900 40.49 -84.92 21.50
C LEU A 900 39.99 -85.03 22.95
N LEU A 901 39.12 -84.12 23.37
CA LEU A 901 38.54 -84.15 24.72
C LEU A 901 37.46 -85.23 24.85
N GLY A 902 36.75 -85.53 23.77
CA GLY A 902 35.72 -86.58 23.79
C GLY A 902 35.01 -86.79 22.47
N VAL A 903 34.41 -87.98 22.34
CA VAL A 903 33.46 -88.30 21.27
C VAL A 903 32.06 -88.11 21.84
N VAL A 904 31.23 -87.29 21.20
CA VAL A 904 29.88 -87.01 21.67
C VAL A 904 28.89 -87.50 20.62
N ASP A 905 27.99 -88.41 20.99
CA ASP A 905 26.88 -88.81 20.13
C ASP A 905 25.79 -87.73 20.24
N ILE A 906 25.98 -86.62 19.53
CA ILE A 906 25.04 -85.50 19.54
C ILE A 906 23.95 -85.80 18.51
N THR A 907 22.68 -85.89 18.93
CA THR A 907 21.57 -85.96 17.97
C THR A 907 21.26 -84.56 17.42
N GLN A 908 20.58 -84.47 16.27
CA GLN A 908 20.15 -83.19 15.69
C GLN A 908 19.33 -82.32 16.69
N ALA A 909 18.62 -82.95 17.64
CA ALA A 909 17.88 -82.27 18.70
C ALA A 909 18.78 -81.74 19.83
N ASP A 910 19.92 -82.39 20.10
CA ASP A 910 20.87 -81.96 21.13
C ASP A 910 21.71 -80.77 20.65
N VAL A 911 22.03 -80.69 19.35
CA VAL A 911 22.67 -79.51 18.71
C VAL A 911 21.79 -78.26 18.82
N ALA A 912 20.47 -78.41 18.67
CA ALA A 912 19.54 -77.30 18.84
C ALA A 912 19.42 -76.80 20.28
N ASN A 913 19.78 -77.62 21.28
CA ASN A 913 19.82 -77.23 22.70
C ASN A 913 21.18 -76.67 23.13
N LEU A 914 22.25 -76.90 22.35
CA LEU A 914 23.61 -76.42 22.62
C LEU A 914 23.74 -74.90 22.48
N THR A 915 22.93 -74.27 21.64
CA THR A 915 22.92 -72.80 21.43
C THR A 915 22.33 -72.00 22.60
N ALA A 916 21.73 -72.66 23.59
CA ALA A 916 21.12 -72.01 24.76
C ALA A 916 22.03 -71.96 26.00
N TYR A 917 23.21 -72.57 25.97
CA TYR A 917 24.13 -72.65 27.10
C TYR A 917 25.46 -71.96 26.78
N ASN A 918 25.83 -70.95 27.56
CA ASN A 918 27.21 -70.46 27.60
C ASN A 918 28.10 -71.59 28.12
N PHE A 919 29.01 -72.09 27.30
CA PHE A 919 30.03 -73.03 27.75
C PHE A 919 31.06 -72.30 28.60
N HIS A 920 30.94 -72.40 29.92
CA HIS A 920 32.10 -72.18 30.79
C HIS A 920 32.89 -73.50 30.87
N VAL A 921 34.09 -73.51 30.29
CA VAL A 921 35.09 -74.51 30.63
C VAL A 921 35.60 -74.18 32.04
N ILE A 922 35.34 -75.06 33.02
CA ILE A 922 35.92 -74.94 34.38
C ILE A 922 37.29 -75.60 34.40
#